data_AF-A0A8J6VH68-F1
#
_entry.id   AF-A0A8J6VH68-F1
#
_cell.length_a   1.000
_cell.length_b   1.000
_cell.length_c   1.000
_cell.angle_alpha   90.00
_cell.angle_beta   90.00
_cell.angle_gamma   90.00
#
_symmetry.space_group_name_H-M   'P 1'
#
loop_
_entity.id
_entity.type
_entity.pdbx_description
1 polymer ?
#
loop_
_entity_poly.entity_id
_entity_poly.type
_entity_poly.pdbx_seq_one_letter_code
_entity_poly.pdbx_strand_id
1 'polypeptide(L)'
;MTARSLQASPKGIQLAKQALIANRWKQTDLIGVVCISRQPITKFFTGKAVKSEIFVGLCEKLRLDWQEIADLPKDAVPVPSDQNQKNSIDIDALVQEVRGKIKPSIQEDCGTMRVLDMTHPIGLNDIYTNVNILEKITGRTRKDISELLQECNFEKFDRFGLGRITEKRIPGLDAVNKYPKLMILGKPGAGKTTFLKYLAVQCNQDKFQTDRVPIFVTLKDFAETANKPSLLEYINQQFAGCGVGEARVIVSLQDVIECGRGLILLDGLDEVREDDNKRVLKEIREFSDQFRDNHFVMTCRIAAREYTFEKFTEVEVADFDSEQIATFATNWFKGKAVKPETFIECLTDNERINELATSPLLLTLLCLAFEESGDFPANRSELYKEGLDALLKKWDAKRGIQRAQVYKKLSIQGKENLLSKIALTTFEQGDYFFKQKTAEQYITDYIRNLPSANTDEEALQLDSEEVLRSIEHHHGLVVERAKGIYSFSHLTFHEYFTAREIVVVKQSSEEALQRLVNHITEEHWREVFFLAVGMSPKADRLLQLMKHQVDEIVAGDEKLQQFLMWVSKKSLSVQISYNYKSAAVRAFYSALDPALTCDHDLDLTRALDLALAHALDHDHDLDLTRALDLALAHALARDLAHARDRVLALDPAFERDLDHVLDRALDRVLDRARSREPELKNSLQQLRDQLPKLLKSKDWAQNKQWWKANGIAWAEQFRAVMIKYNMGHNWQFSKHQQELFKQYYDANKLLVECLNSDCYVSREVRRKIEDTLLLPIAEIEQRKRESM
;
A
#
# COMPACT_ATOMS: atom_id res chain seq x y z
N MET A 1 -52.16 49.47 -8.74
CA MET A 1 -52.28 50.12 -7.42
C MET A 1 -51.90 51.59 -7.57
N THR A 2 -52.70 52.50 -7.02
CA THR A 2 -52.61 53.96 -7.21
C THR A 2 -51.22 54.52 -6.88
N ALA A 3 -50.61 55.25 -7.82
CA ALA A 3 -49.34 55.96 -7.65
C ALA A 3 -49.46 57.03 -6.54
N ARG A 4 -49.18 56.66 -5.29
CA ARG A 4 -49.11 57.61 -4.18
C ARG A 4 -47.98 58.60 -4.47
N SER A 5 -48.21 59.87 -4.21
CA SER A 5 -47.16 60.89 -4.23
C SER A 5 -46.68 61.14 -2.80
N LEU A 6 -45.36 61.31 -2.63
CA LEU A 6 -44.69 61.57 -1.36
C LEU A 6 -44.18 63.02 -1.33
N GLN A 7 -44.14 63.60 -0.13
CA GLN A 7 -43.61 64.94 0.14
C GLN A 7 -42.50 64.81 1.18
N ALA A 8 -41.42 65.57 1.02
CA ALA A 8 -40.35 65.59 2.01
C ALA A 8 -40.73 66.49 3.17
N SER A 9 -40.57 66.00 4.41
CA SER A 9 -40.73 66.81 5.61
C SER A 9 -39.67 67.93 5.65
N PRO A 10 -39.91 69.04 6.38
CA PRO A 10 -38.91 70.11 6.52
C PRO A 10 -37.55 69.60 7.02
N LYS A 11 -37.55 68.62 7.94
CA LYS A 11 -36.35 67.93 8.43
C LYS A 11 -35.71 67.06 7.34
N GLY A 12 -36.51 66.33 6.58
CA GLY A 12 -36.05 65.52 5.45
C GLY A 12 -35.37 66.35 4.36
N ILE A 13 -35.91 67.53 4.04
CA ILE A 13 -35.28 68.46 3.08
C ILE A 13 -33.90 68.92 3.57
N GLN A 14 -33.76 69.15 4.88
CA GLN A 14 -32.48 69.56 5.46
C GLN A 14 -31.44 68.44 5.39
N LEU A 15 -31.83 67.20 5.71
CA LEU A 15 -30.98 66.01 5.57
C LEU A 15 -30.57 65.78 4.11
N ALA A 16 -31.49 65.94 3.16
CA ALA A 16 -31.19 65.86 1.74
C ALA A 16 -30.20 66.94 1.27
N LYS A 17 -30.31 68.17 1.79
CA LYS A 17 -29.34 69.25 1.51
C LYS A 17 -27.97 68.96 2.12
N GLN A 18 -27.91 68.38 3.31
CA GLN A 18 -26.66 67.95 3.93
C GLN A 18 -26.00 66.82 3.13
N ALA A 19 -26.78 65.85 2.64
CA ALA A 19 -26.28 64.79 1.78
C ALA A 19 -25.72 65.32 0.45
N LEU A 20 -26.32 66.37 -0.14
CA LEU A 20 -25.75 67.04 -1.30
C LEU A 20 -24.38 67.68 -0.99
N ILE A 21 -24.25 68.33 0.16
CA ILE A 21 -22.97 68.94 0.59
C ILE A 21 -21.92 67.85 0.84
N ALA A 22 -22.28 66.78 1.56
CA ALA A 22 -21.39 65.67 1.86
C ALA A 22 -20.87 64.97 0.59
N ASN A 23 -21.72 64.83 -0.43
CA ASN A 23 -21.35 64.25 -1.73
C ASN A 23 -20.77 65.26 -2.73
N ARG A 24 -20.59 66.55 -2.35
CA ARG A 24 -20.16 67.66 -3.23
C ARG A 24 -21.01 67.83 -4.50
N TRP A 25 -22.31 67.54 -4.40
CA TRP A 25 -23.26 67.64 -5.52
C TRP A 25 -24.12 68.90 -5.44
N LYS A 26 -24.45 69.45 -6.61
CA LYS A 26 -25.53 70.42 -6.80
C LYS A 26 -26.83 69.69 -7.15
N GLN A 27 -27.98 70.31 -6.92
CA GLN A 27 -29.27 69.73 -7.32
C GLN A 27 -29.36 69.42 -8.83
N THR A 28 -28.61 70.15 -9.66
CA THR A 28 -28.52 69.91 -11.12
C THR A 28 -27.83 68.58 -11.45
N ASP A 29 -26.95 68.09 -10.59
CA ASP A 29 -26.18 66.87 -10.84
C ASP A 29 -27.06 65.62 -10.69
N LEU A 30 -28.15 65.73 -9.92
CA LEU A 30 -29.16 64.68 -9.77
C LEU A 30 -29.95 64.41 -11.06
N ILE A 31 -29.96 65.35 -12.02
CA ILE A 31 -30.61 65.18 -13.33
C ILE A 31 -29.93 64.03 -14.11
N GLY A 32 -28.60 64.01 -14.12
CA GLY A 32 -27.81 62.99 -14.83
C GLY A 32 -27.78 61.63 -14.13
N VAL A 33 -27.89 61.62 -12.79
CA VAL A 33 -27.76 60.39 -11.99
C VAL A 33 -29.05 59.59 -11.90
N VAL A 34 -30.21 60.25 -12.02
CA VAL A 34 -31.54 59.61 -11.92
C VAL A 34 -32.29 59.64 -13.27
N CYS A 35 -31.73 60.26 -14.30
CA CYS A 35 -32.35 60.41 -15.63
C CYS A 35 -33.77 61.02 -15.59
N ILE A 36 -34.01 61.97 -14.69
CA ILE A 36 -35.31 62.67 -14.54
C ILE A 36 -35.16 64.16 -14.86
N SER A 37 -36.27 64.81 -15.26
CA SER A 37 -36.29 66.25 -15.51
C SER A 37 -36.01 67.06 -14.23
N ARG A 38 -35.70 68.35 -14.37
CA ARG A 38 -35.41 69.24 -13.22
C ARG A 38 -36.59 69.39 -12.26
N GLN A 39 -37.82 69.20 -12.75
CA GLN A 39 -39.05 69.54 -12.04
C GLN A 39 -39.32 68.66 -10.80
N PRO A 40 -39.21 67.31 -10.83
CA PRO A 40 -39.35 66.47 -9.64
C PRO A 40 -38.28 66.74 -8.57
N ILE A 41 -37.04 67.04 -8.96
CA ILE A 41 -35.95 67.38 -8.04
C ILE A 41 -36.30 68.68 -7.30
N THR A 42 -36.74 69.72 -8.02
CA THR A 42 -37.19 70.96 -7.39
C THR A 42 -38.37 70.73 -6.45
N LYS A 43 -39.33 69.88 -6.82
CA LYS A 43 -40.47 69.53 -5.95
C LYS A 43 -40.02 68.82 -4.67
N PHE A 44 -39.08 67.87 -4.76
CA PHE A 44 -38.49 67.17 -3.62
C PHE A 44 -37.85 68.15 -2.62
N PHE A 45 -36.98 69.05 -3.10
CA PHE A 45 -36.28 70.02 -2.23
C PHE A 45 -37.13 71.22 -1.78
N THR A 46 -38.37 71.34 -2.26
CA THR A 46 -39.34 72.37 -1.85
C THR A 46 -40.53 71.80 -1.07
N GLY A 47 -40.50 70.51 -0.73
CA GLY A 47 -41.55 69.85 0.06
C GLY A 47 -42.86 69.65 -0.70
N LYS A 48 -42.83 69.66 -2.04
CA LYS A 48 -44.01 69.40 -2.88
C LYS A 48 -44.11 67.92 -3.26
N ALA A 49 -45.32 67.46 -3.55
CA ALA A 49 -45.60 66.08 -3.98
C ALA A 49 -44.80 65.65 -5.22
N VAL A 50 -44.05 64.56 -5.06
CA VAL A 50 -43.32 63.83 -6.10
C VAL A 50 -43.86 62.40 -6.16
N LYS A 51 -43.89 61.77 -7.34
CA LYS A 51 -44.30 60.35 -7.46
C LYS A 51 -43.40 59.49 -6.57
N SER A 52 -43.98 58.52 -5.84
CA SER A 52 -43.23 57.70 -4.86
C SER A 52 -41.96 57.07 -5.43
N GLU A 53 -42.03 56.51 -6.64
CA GLU A 53 -40.86 55.90 -7.33
C GLU A 53 -39.70 56.89 -7.51
N ILE A 54 -40.02 58.13 -7.92
CA ILE A 54 -39.01 59.18 -8.11
C ILE A 54 -38.50 59.68 -6.75
N PHE A 55 -39.37 59.74 -5.74
CA PHE A 55 -39.00 60.16 -4.38
C PHE A 55 -38.02 59.16 -3.73
N VAL A 56 -38.33 57.86 -3.83
CA VAL A 56 -37.48 56.78 -3.32
C VAL A 56 -36.16 56.74 -4.09
N GLY A 57 -36.19 56.81 -5.43
CA GLY A 57 -34.96 56.83 -6.23
C GLY A 57 -34.04 58.02 -5.94
N LEU A 58 -34.59 59.18 -5.58
CA LEU A 58 -33.80 60.33 -5.12
C LEU A 58 -33.16 60.07 -3.75
N CYS A 59 -33.90 59.48 -2.80
CA CYS A 59 -33.39 59.10 -1.48
C CYS A 59 -32.29 58.04 -1.57
N GLU A 60 -32.45 56.99 -2.39
CA GLU A 60 -31.44 55.96 -2.60
C GLU A 60 -30.12 56.54 -3.14
N LYS A 61 -30.19 57.44 -4.13
CA LYS A 61 -28.99 58.09 -4.68
C LYS A 61 -28.32 59.02 -3.69
N LEU A 62 -29.09 59.66 -2.80
CA LEU A 62 -28.55 60.45 -1.70
C LEU A 62 -28.12 59.59 -0.51
N ARG A 63 -28.30 58.25 -0.56
CA ARG A 63 -28.07 57.29 0.53
C ARG A 63 -28.84 57.64 1.81
N LEU A 64 -30.09 58.04 1.64
CA LEU A 64 -31.02 58.40 2.71
C LEU A 64 -32.18 57.41 2.72
N ASP A 65 -32.67 57.05 3.91
CA ASP A 65 -33.91 56.29 4.05
C ASP A 65 -35.11 57.19 3.70
N TRP A 66 -35.87 56.84 2.67
CA TRP A 66 -36.99 57.64 2.21
C TRP A 66 -38.09 57.82 3.26
N GLN A 67 -38.22 56.89 4.22
CA GLN A 67 -39.22 56.95 5.28
C GLN A 67 -38.89 58.04 6.31
N GLU A 68 -37.61 58.30 6.54
CA GLU A 68 -37.14 59.39 7.40
C GLU A 68 -37.25 60.76 6.73
N ILE A 69 -37.25 60.79 5.39
CA ILE A 69 -37.38 62.00 4.60
C ILE A 69 -38.84 62.37 4.37
N ALA A 70 -39.73 61.40 4.19
CA ALA A 70 -41.14 61.62 3.90
C ALA A 70 -41.91 62.22 5.10
N ASP A 71 -42.87 63.10 4.80
CA ASP A 71 -43.80 63.63 5.79
C ASP A 71 -44.99 62.66 5.95
N LEU A 72 -44.84 61.70 6.87
CA LEU A 72 -45.86 60.68 7.16
C LEU A 72 -46.70 61.10 8.39
N PRO A 73 -48.05 60.92 8.37
CA PRO A 73 -48.90 61.28 9.49
C PRO A 73 -48.55 60.48 10.76
N LYS A 74 -48.30 61.20 11.85
CA LYS A 74 -48.00 60.65 13.18
C LYS A 74 -49.28 60.41 13.95
N ASP A 75 -49.79 59.18 13.95
CA ASP A 75 -50.70 58.65 14.98
C ASP A 75 -50.71 57.11 14.93
N ALA A 76 -49.86 56.48 15.77
CA ALA A 76 -50.05 55.16 16.40
C ALA A 76 -48.76 54.68 17.08
N VAL A 77 -48.53 55.01 18.37
CA VAL A 77 -47.51 54.41 19.27
C VAL A 77 -48.07 54.57 20.72
N PRO A 78 -47.92 53.66 21.73
CA PRO A 78 -46.63 53.04 22.10
C PRO A 78 -46.53 51.59 22.66
N VAL A 79 -45.52 50.88 22.11
CA VAL A 79 -44.41 50.01 22.63
C VAL A 79 -44.54 49.31 23.99
N PRO A 80 -44.05 48.06 24.10
CA PRO A 80 -42.72 47.90 24.70
C PRO A 80 -41.77 46.89 24.00
N SER A 81 -40.49 47.27 24.01
CA SER A 81 -39.26 46.46 24.06
C SER A 81 -38.96 45.39 22.99
N ASP A 82 -37.81 45.58 22.33
CA ASP A 82 -36.95 44.57 21.70
C ASP A 82 -37.63 43.54 20.79
N GLN A 83 -37.60 43.83 19.49
CA GLN A 83 -37.08 42.86 18.52
C GLN A 83 -36.71 43.58 17.23
N ASN A 84 -35.39 43.69 17.02
CA ASN A 84 -34.80 43.73 15.69
C ASN A 84 -35.26 42.48 14.91
N GLN A 85 -36.45 42.48 14.32
CA GLN A 85 -36.70 41.65 13.15
C GLN A 85 -36.29 42.45 11.91
N LYS A 86 -34.96 42.56 11.76
CA LYS A 86 -34.39 42.25 10.45
C LYS A 86 -34.96 40.88 10.07
N ASN A 87 -35.36 40.69 8.82
CA ASN A 87 -35.45 39.35 8.26
C ASN A 87 -34.04 38.71 8.36
N SER A 88 -33.68 38.21 9.54
CA SER A 88 -32.54 37.31 9.69
C SER A 88 -33.03 35.99 9.12
N ILE A 89 -32.65 35.69 7.89
CA ILE A 89 -32.70 34.33 7.38
C ILE A 89 -32.08 33.47 8.48
N ASP A 90 -32.88 32.59 9.08
CA ASP A 90 -32.36 31.59 10.00
C ASP A 90 -31.50 30.65 9.17
N ILE A 91 -30.20 30.92 9.19
CA ILE A 91 -29.24 30.21 8.36
C ILE A 91 -29.17 28.73 8.73
N ASP A 92 -29.42 28.39 9.99
CA ASP A 92 -29.40 27.01 10.46
C ASP A 92 -30.64 26.26 9.93
N ALA A 93 -31.82 26.90 9.98
CA ALA A 93 -33.01 26.36 9.35
C ALA A 93 -32.85 26.20 7.83
N LEU A 94 -32.20 27.17 7.17
CA LEU A 94 -31.91 27.12 5.74
C LEU A 94 -30.96 25.96 5.38
N VAL A 95 -29.87 25.78 6.15
CA VAL A 95 -28.93 24.67 5.97
C VAL A 95 -29.67 23.34 6.07
N GLN A 96 -30.53 23.17 7.07
CA GLN A 96 -31.31 21.94 7.25
C GLN A 96 -32.32 21.72 6.12
N GLU A 97 -33.01 22.77 5.66
CA GLU A 97 -33.91 22.71 4.52
C GLU A 97 -33.18 22.25 3.24
N VAL A 98 -32.05 22.89 2.92
CA VAL A 98 -31.26 22.59 1.72
C VAL A 98 -30.72 21.16 1.80
N ARG A 99 -30.17 20.73 2.95
CA ARG A 99 -29.70 19.35 3.15
C ARG A 99 -30.80 18.32 2.93
N GLY A 100 -31.98 18.54 3.49
CA GLY A 100 -33.13 17.66 3.28
C GLY A 100 -33.48 17.49 1.80
N LYS A 101 -33.35 18.55 1.00
CA LYS A 101 -33.65 18.56 -0.43
C LYS A 101 -32.56 17.90 -1.29
N ILE A 102 -31.28 18.13 -0.99
CA ILE A 102 -30.17 17.55 -1.76
C ILE A 102 -29.84 16.11 -1.36
N LYS A 103 -30.36 15.65 -0.21
CA LYS A 103 -30.05 14.33 0.36
C LYS A 103 -30.23 13.15 -0.61
N PRO A 104 -31.30 13.08 -1.43
CA PRO A 104 -31.44 12.01 -2.41
C PRO A 104 -30.30 11.99 -3.45
N SER A 105 -29.92 13.15 -4.00
CA SER A 105 -28.83 13.25 -4.98
C SER A 105 -27.47 12.89 -4.36
N ILE A 106 -27.16 13.38 -3.16
CA ILE A 106 -25.92 12.99 -2.47
C ILE A 106 -25.90 11.47 -2.21
N GLN A 107 -27.03 10.87 -1.85
CA GLN A 107 -27.10 9.42 -1.64
C GLN A 107 -26.94 8.62 -2.95
N GLU A 108 -27.45 9.13 -4.07
CA GLU A 108 -27.28 8.53 -5.39
C GLU A 108 -25.83 8.62 -5.87
N ASP A 109 -25.23 9.82 -5.81
CA ASP A 109 -23.90 10.08 -6.36
C ASP A 109 -22.77 9.57 -5.45
N CYS A 110 -22.96 9.63 -4.12
CA CYS A 110 -21.93 9.35 -3.12
C CYS A 110 -22.22 8.13 -2.24
N GLY A 111 -23.46 7.65 -2.17
CA GLY A 111 -23.87 6.64 -1.19
C GLY A 111 -23.43 5.21 -1.50
N THR A 112 -23.00 4.94 -2.74
CA THR A 112 -22.52 3.61 -3.16
C THR A 112 -21.18 3.70 -3.88
N MET A 113 -20.46 2.58 -3.88
CA MET A 113 -19.17 2.42 -4.53
C MET A 113 -19.16 1.17 -5.40
N ARG A 114 -18.51 1.30 -6.56
CA ARG A 114 -18.20 0.18 -7.45
C ARG A 114 -16.74 0.31 -7.89
N VAL A 115 -15.92 -0.67 -7.50
CA VAL A 115 -14.48 -0.69 -7.74
C VAL A 115 -14.15 -1.92 -8.60
N LEU A 116 -13.22 -1.78 -9.55
CA LEU A 116 -12.78 -2.90 -10.42
C LEU A 116 -13.95 -3.70 -11.03
N ASP A 117 -13.94 -5.03 -11.01
CA ASP A 117 -14.95 -5.85 -11.69
C ASP A 117 -16.14 -6.24 -10.81
N MET A 118 -16.37 -5.52 -9.71
CA MET A 118 -17.54 -5.74 -8.86
C MET A 118 -18.83 -5.81 -9.69
N THR A 119 -19.59 -6.89 -9.51
CA THR A 119 -20.86 -7.13 -10.19
C THR A 119 -21.98 -6.23 -9.66
N HIS A 120 -21.92 -5.90 -8.36
CA HIS A 120 -22.89 -5.05 -7.68
C HIS A 120 -22.20 -3.90 -6.92
N PRO A 121 -22.81 -2.70 -6.87
CA PRO A 121 -22.36 -1.64 -5.99
C PRO A 121 -22.49 -2.04 -4.51
N ILE A 122 -21.55 -1.60 -3.67
CA ILE A 122 -21.61 -1.75 -2.21
C ILE A 122 -21.91 -0.38 -1.57
N GLY A 123 -22.66 -0.36 -0.46
CA GLY A 123 -22.91 0.86 0.29
C GLY A 123 -21.60 1.44 0.83
N LEU A 124 -21.37 2.75 0.63
CA LEU A 124 -20.11 3.38 1.03
C LEU A 124 -19.82 3.20 2.52
N ASN A 125 -20.83 3.36 3.38
CA ASN A 125 -20.69 3.19 4.83
C ASN A 125 -20.40 1.74 5.25
N ASP A 126 -20.70 0.77 4.39
CA ASP A 126 -20.49 -0.65 4.70
C ASP A 126 -19.05 -1.07 4.48
N ILE A 127 -18.27 -0.33 3.69
CA ILE A 127 -16.86 -0.64 3.36
C ILE A 127 -15.88 0.47 3.74
N TYR A 128 -16.38 1.67 4.11
CA TYR A 128 -15.51 2.79 4.39
C TYR A 128 -14.56 2.48 5.56
N THR A 129 -13.29 2.77 5.33
CA THR A 129 -12.23 2.71 6.32
C THR A 129 -11.63 4.10 6.42
N ASN A 130 -11.39 4.57 7.64
CA ASN A 130 -10.85 5.90 7.88
C ASN A 130 -9.56 6.11 7.08
N VAL A 131 -9.37 7.31 6.54
CA VAL A 131 -8.16 7.69 5.81
C VAL A 131 -7.22 8.44 6.75
N ASN A 132 -5.94 8.07 6.73
CA ASN A 132 -4.90 8.77 7.45
C ASN A 132 -4.19 9.76 6.52
N ILE A 133 -3.79 10.90 7.06
CA ILE A 133 -3.21 12.02 6.31
C ILE A 133 -1.83 12.36 6.86
N LEU A 134 -0.92 12.67 5.95
CA LEU A 134 0.40 13.22 6.20
C LEU A 134 0.35 14.72 5.93
N GLU A 135 0.82 15.50 6.91
CA GLU A 135 0.86 16.95 6.77
C GLU A 135 2.01 17.44 5.88
N LYS A 136 2.96 16.56 5.53
CA LYS A 136 3.98 16.84 4.52
C LYS A 136 3.85 15.88 3.35
N ILE A 137 4.26 16.38 2.19
CA ILE A 137 4.22 15.65 0.93
C ILE A 137 5.58 14.99 0.74
N THR A 138 5.59 13.66 0.66
CA THR A 138 6.79 12.82 0.66
C THR A 138 7.74 13.18 -0.48
N GLY A 139 7.23 13.22 -1.72
CA GLY A 139 8.01 13.57 -2.91
C GLY A 139 8.58 14.99 -2.93
N ARG A 140 8.08 15.91 -2.08
CA ARG A 140 8.59 17.29 -2.00
C ARG A 140 9.62 17.50 -0.89
N THR A 141 9.91 16.46 -0.10
CA THR A 141 10.98 16.51 0.88
C THR A 141 12.34 16.58 0.18
N ARG A 142 13.30 17.27 0.79
CA ARG A 142 14.68 17.36 0.31
C ARG A 142 15.54 16.38 1.09
N LYS A 143 15.34 15.09 0.82
CA LYS A 143 16.18 14.01 1.35
C LYS A 143 17.12 13.51 0.26
N ASP A 144 18.30 13.07 0.63
CA ASP A 144 19.16 12.30 -0.28
C ASP A 144 18.87 10.80 -0.22
N ILE A 145 19.49 10.02 -1.11
CA ILE A 145 19.29 8.57 -1.17
C ILE A 145 19.75 7.91 0.14
N SER A 146 20.86 8.36 0.74
CA SER A 146 21.41 7.76 1.97
C SER A 146 20.45 7.92 3.14
N GLU A 147 19.81 9.09 3.26
CA GLU A 147 18.79 9.36 4.27
C GLU A 147 17.55 8.48 4.08
N LEU A 148 17.09 8.31 2.82
CA LEU A 148 15.99 7.40 2.50
C LEU A 148 16.35 5.93 2.80
N LEU A 149 17.59 5.53 2.52
CA LEU A 149 18.07 4.19 2.84
C LEU A 149 18.16 3.96 4.35
N GLN A 150 18.52 4.96 5.16
CA GLN A 150 18.55 4.83 6.63
C GLN A 150 17.15 4.66 7.24
N GLU A 151 16.12 5.21 6.60
CA GLU A 151 14.72 5.02 7.00
C GLU A 151 14.19 3.63 6.61
N CYS A 152 14.86 2.94 5.69
CA CYS A 152 14.62 1.55 5.34
C CYS A 152 15.46 0.65 6.27
N ASN A 153 14.84 -0.24 7.05
CA ASN A 153 15.61 -1.10 7.94
C ASN A 153 16.34 -2.21 7.14
N PHE A 154 17.57 -1.94 6.71
CA PHE A 154 18.38 -2.85 5.89
C PHE A 154 18.85 -4.12 6.61
N GLU A 155 18.96 -4.09 7.94
CA GLU A 155 19.50 -5.22 8.72
C GLU A 155 18.52 -6.40 8.86
N LYS A 156 17.28 -6.23 8.38
CA LYS A 156 16.29 -7.30 8.19
C LYS A 156 15.78 -7.22 6.76
N PHE A 157 16.47 -7.90 5.85
CA PHE A 157 16.10 -7.88 4.43
C PHE A 157 14.73 -8.55 4.15
N ASP A 158 14.06 -9.09 5.16
CA ASP A 158 12.60 -9.31 5.16
C ASP A 158 11.82 -7.99 5.40
N ARG A 159 11.52 -7.34 4.27
CA ARG A 159 10.19 -6.80 3.89
C ARG A 159 9.51 -5.75 4.77
N PHE A 160 10.12 -4.59 5.05
CA PHE A 160 9.33 -3.37 5.30
C PHE A 160 10.11 -2.11 4.93
N GLY A 161 9.53 -1.20 4.14
CA GLY A 161 9.88 0.21 4.35
C GLY A 161 9.98 1.17 3.18
N LEU A 162 9.82 0.78 1.91
CA LEU A 162 9.73 1.82 0.86
C LEU A 162 8.57 2.80 1.10
N GLY A 163 7.54 2.39 1.87
CA GLY A 163 6.37 3.20 2.25
C GLY A 163 6.14 3.45 3.75
N ARG A 164 7.03 3.05 4.67
CA ARG A 164 6.81 3.36 6.11
C ARG A 164 7.21 4.80 6.40
N ILE A 165 6.25 5.68 6.17
CA ILE A 165 6.38 7.08 6.52
C ILE A 165 6.35 7.18 8.05
N THR A 166 7.50 7.53 8.64
CA THR A 166 7.70 7.81 10.07
C THR A 166 7.06 9.14 10.49
N GLU A 167 6.49 9.88 9.54
CA GLU A 167 5.82 11.13 9.82
C GLU A 167 4.52 10.92 10.58
N LYS A 168 4.19 11.91 11.41
CA LYS A 168 2.97 11.92 12.21
C LYS A 168 1.75 11.90 11.30
N ARG A 169 0.95 10.84 11.42
CA ARG A 169 -0.34 10.70 10.74
C ARG A 169 -1.43 11.39 11.56
N ILE A 170 -2.36 12.04 10.90
CA ILE A 170 -3.61 12.53 11.50
C ILE A 170 -4.81 11.90 10.79
N PRO A 171 -5.94 11.64 11.49
CA PRO A 171 -7.16 11.22 10.84
C PRO A 171 -7.63 12.24 9.80
N GLY A 172 -8.16 11.77 8.66
CA GLY A 172 -8.59 12.64 7.57
C GLY A 172 -9.70 13.61 7.95
N LEU A 173 -10.63 13.19 8.82
CA LEU A 173 -11.67 14.07 9.34
C LEU A 173 -11.10 15.23 10.17
N ASP A 174 -10.03 14.96 10.92
CA ASP A 174 -9.34 15.99 11.71
C ASP A 174 -8.60 16.96 10.80
N ALA A 175 -7.99 16.47 9.71
CA ALA A 175 -7.36 17.31 8.71
C ALA A 175 -8.37 18.28 8.06
N VAL A 176 -9.56 17.79 7.69
CA VAL A 176 -10.64 18.62 7.15
C VAL A 176 -11.07 19.64 8.22
N ASN A 177 -11.35 19.24 9.46
CA ASN A 177 -11.74 20.19 10.51
C ASN A 177 -10.67 21.27 10.80
N LYS A 178 -9.39 20.92 10.70
CA LYS A 178 -8.26 21.81 10.98
C LYS A 178 -8.04 22.84 9.87
N TYR A 179 -8.25 22.47 8.60
CA TYR A 179 -7.88 23.28 7.44
C TYR A 179 -9.11 23.65 6.60
N PRO A 180 -9.59 24.91 6.64
CA PRO A 180 -10.77 25.35 5.87
C PRO A 180 -10.65 25.20 4.35
N LYS A 181 -9.42 25.20 3.83
CA LYS A 181 -9.11 25.00 2.41
C LYS A 181 -8.03 23.94 2.30
N LEU A 182 -8.43 22.73 1.96
CA LEU A 182 -7.58 21.55 1.96
C LEU A 182 -7.47 20.97 0.55
N MET A 183 -6.25 20.68 0.12
CA MET A 183 -5.96 19.93 -1.10
C MET A 183 -5.34 18.59 -0.70
N ILE A 184 -6.06 17.51 -0.98
CA ILE A 184 -5.70 16.14 -0.64
C ILE A 184 -5.02 15.50 -1.85
N LEU A 185 -3.73 15.27 -1.71
CA LEU A 185 -2.87 14.58 -2.67
C LEU A 185 -2.77 13.10 -2.33
N GLY A 186 -2.42 12.29 -3.31
CA GLY A 186 -2.10 10.88 -3.07
C GLY A 186 -1.95 10.08 -4.35
N LYS A 187 -1.44 8.86 -4.22
CA LYS A 187 -1.26 7.91 -5.33
C LYS A 187 -2.60 7.53 -5.98
N PRO A 188 -2.61 7.01 -7.22
CA PRO A 188 -3.78 6.33 -7.78
C PRO A 188 -4.28 5.24 -6.83
N GLY A 189 -5.59 5.10 -6.66
CA GLY A 189 -6.17 4.08 -5.78
C GLY A 189 -6.08 4.35 -4.27
N ALA A 190 -5.48 5.44 -3.81
CA ALA A 190 -5.34 5.79 -2.38
C ALA A 190 -6.67 6.13 -1.65
N GLY A 191 -7.82 6.07 -2.32
CA GLY A 191 -9.13 6.32 -1.69
C GLY A 191 -9.56 7.78 -1.58
N LYS A 192 -8.91 8.72 -2.27
CA LYS A 192 -9.25 10.16 -2.27
C LYS A 192 -10.73 10.46 -2.60
N THR A 193 -11.22 9.96 -3.75
CA THR A 193 -12.63 10.10 -4.15
C THR A 193 -13.57 9.47 -3.12
N THR A 194 -13.22 8.28 -2.62
CA THR A 194 -13.98 7.56 -1.58
C THR A 194 -14.10 8.41 -0.32
N PHE A 195 -13.02 9.10 0.07
CA PHE A 195 -13.01 10.00 1.21
C PHE A 195 -13.93 11.22 1.00
N LEU A 196 -13.88 11.88 -0.16
CA LEU A 196 -14.79 13.01 -0.45
C LEU A 196 -16.26 12.58 -0.47
N LYS A 197 -16.58 11.44 -1.09
CA LYS A 197 -17.94 10.88 -1.04
C LYS A 197 -18.37 10.60 0.40
N TYR A 198 -17.47 10.10 1.23
CA TYR A 198 -17.75 9.86 2.65
C TYR A 198 -18.03 11.16 3.40
N LEU A 199 -17.23 12.21 3.19
CA LEU A 199 -17.49 13.54 3.74
C LEU A 199 -18.87 14.06 3.35
N ALA A 200 -19.26 13.94 2.08
CA ALA A 200 -20.57 14.36 1.59
C ALA A 200 -21.71 13.61 2.30
N VAL A 201 -21.61 12.28 2.40
CA VAL A 201 -22.61 11.42 3.04
C VAL A 201 -22.71 11.70 4.54
N GLN A 202 -21.58 11.79 5.25
CA GLN A 202 -21.59 12.07 6.70
C GLN A 202 -22.10 13.47 7.01
N CYS A 203 -21.73 14.45 6.18
CA CYS A 203 -22.24 15.82 6.29
C CYS A 203 -23.75 15.84 6.13
N ASN A 204 -24.26 15.17 5.11
CA ASN A 204 -25.69 15.07 4.87
C ASN A 204 -26.47 14.27 5.95
N GLN A 205 -25.79 13.42 6.72
CA GLN A 205 -26.36 12.63 7.83
C GLN A 205 -26.27 13.28 9.22
N ASP A 206 -25.89 14.57 9.31
CA ASP A 206 -25.69 15.27 10.60
C ASP A 206 -24.58 14.66 11.48
N LYS A 207 -23.59 13.99 10.86
CA LYS A 207 -22.48 13.35 11.60
C LYS A 207 -21.15 14.09 11.50
N PHE A 208 -21.01 14.99 10.52
CA PHE A 208 -19.79 15.74 10.25
C PHE A 208 -20.13 17.13 9.73
N GLN A 209 -19.44 18.19 10.16
CA GLN A 209 -19.72 19.58 9.69
C GLN A 209 -21.22 19.90 9.65
N THR A 210 -21.92 19.63 10.75
CA THR A 210 -23.40 19.58 10.83
C THR A 210 -24.08 20.91 10.50
N ASP A 211 -23.34 22.00 10.59
CA ASP A 211 -23.74 23.37 10.30
C ASP A 211 -23.50 23.77 8.83
N ARG A 212 -23.14 22.82 7.95
CA ARG A 212 -22.84 23.04 6.53
C ARG A 212 -23.64 22.15 5.59
N VAL A 213 -23.76 22.58 4.34
CA VAL A 213 -24.36 21.84 3.23
C VAL A 213 -23.26 21.23 2.34
N PRO A 214 -23.23 19.91 2.11
CA PRO A 214 -22.25 19.30 1.22
C PRO A 214 -22.58 19.57 -0.25
N ILE A 215 -21.61 20.07 -1.01
CA ILE A 215 -21.69 20.28 -2.45
C ILE A 215 -20.57 19.46 -3.10
N PHE A 216 -20.94 18.35 -3.75
CA PHE A 216 -20.00 17.43 -4.40
C PHE A 216 -19.96 17.69 -5.90
N VAL A 217 -18.77 18.07 -6.39
CA VAL A 217 -18.51 18.38 -7.79
C VAL A 217 -17.37 17.53 -8.30
N THR A 218 -17.63 16.71 -9.31
CA THR A 218 -16.58 16.07 -10.11
C THR A 218 -16.01 17.09 -11.08
N LEU A 219 -14.73 17.41 -10.93
CA LEU A 219 -14.08 18.45 -11.75
C LEU A 219 -14.02 18.06 -13.24
N LYS A 220 -14.00 16.77 -13.54
CA LYS A 220 -14.12 16.25 -14.91
C LYS A 220 -15.46 16.64 -15.54
N ASP A 221 -16.58 16.32 -14.91
CA ASP A 221 -17.90 16.60 -15.49
C ASP A 221 -18.14 18.11 -15.61
N PHE A 222 -17.67 18.90 -14.62
CA PHE A 222 -17.65 20.35 -14.71
C PHE A 222 -16.81 20.85 -15.90
N ALA A 223 -15.64 20.24 -16.14
CA ALA A 223 -14.78 20.60 -17.25
C ALA A 223 -15.44 20.33 -18.60
N GLU A 224 -16.13 19.20 -18.73
CA GLU A 224 -16.75 18.70 -19.97
C GLU A 224 -18.16 19.26 -20.24
N THR A 225 -18.72 20.03 -19.30
CA THR A 225 -20.06 20.61 -19.43
C THR A 225 -20.17 21.57 -20.61
N ALA A 226 -21.24 21.42 -21.39
CA ALA A 226 -21.54 22.28 -22.54
C ALA A 226 -21.65 23.76 -22.12
N ASN A 227 -21.23 24.67 -23.00
CA ASN A 227 -21.14 26.12 -22.76
C ASN A 227 -20.12 26.57 -21.70
N LYS A 228 -19.40 25.64 -21.05
CA LYS A 228 -18.32 25.93 -20.10
C LYS A 228 -18.74 26.96 -19.03
N PRO A 229 -19.83 26.71 -18.27
CA PRO A 229 -20.34 27.66 -17.27
C PRO A 229 -19.31 27.95 -16.18
N SER A 230 -19.57 29.01 -15.40
CA SER A 230 -18.83 29.25 -14.15
C SER A 230 -19.11 28.14 -13.12
N LEU A 231 -18.24 28.00 -12.13
CA LEU A 231 -18.42 26.96 -11.09
C LEU A 231 -19.75 27.13 -10.32
N LEU A 232 -20.15 28.38 -10.02
CA LEU A 232 -21.41 28.66 -9.33
C LEU A 232 -22.62 28.29 -10.19
N GLU A 233 -22.62 28.63 -11.48
CA GLU A 233 -23.69 28.27 -12.41
C GLU A 233 -23.81 26.75 -12.57
N TYR A 234 -22.68 26.05 -12.64
CA TYR A 234 -22.66 24.59 -12.70
C TYR A 234 -23.27 23.95 -11.45
N ILE A 235 -22.87 24.40 -10.26
CA ILE A 235 -23.46 23.96 -8.98
C ILE A 235 -24.98 24.18 -9.00
N ASN A 236 -25.43 25.37 -9.37
CA ASN A 236 -26.86 25.70 -9.44
C ASN A 236 -27.62 24.80 -10.44
N GLN A 237 -27.02 24.45 -11.57
CA GLN A 237 -27.60 23.55 -12.56
C GLN A 237 -27.70 22.10 -12.07
N GLN A 238 -26.65 21.59 -11.40
CA GLN A 238 -26.61 20.24 -10.84
C GLN A 238 -27.78 20.02 -9.87
N PHE A 239 -28.04 21.00 -9.01
CA PHE A 239 -29.12 20.90 -8.01
C PHE A 239 -30.51 21.28 -8.53
N ALA A 240 -30.62 21.94 -9.69
CA ALA A 240 -31.90 22.18 -10.36
C ALA A 240 -32.57 20.88 -10.85
N GLY A 241 -31.77 19.85 -11.18
CA GLY A 241 -32.23 18.54 -11.67
C GLY A 241 -32.80 17.59 -10.61
N CYS A 242 -32.65 17.89 -9.31
CA CYS A 242 -33.05 17.05 -8.18
C CYS A 242 -34.58 16.96 -7.94
N GLY A 243 -35.40 17.19 -8.98
CA GLY A 243 -36.86 17.22 -8.87
C GLY A 243 -37.43 18.47 -8.19
N VAL A 244 -36.60 19.50 -7.98
CA VAL A 244 -37.03 20.76 -7.35
C VAL A 244 -36.99 21.90 -8.37
N GLY A 245 -38.02 21.96 -9.22
CA GLY A 245 -38.28 23.05 -10.15
C GLY A 245 -38.73 24.36 -9.47
N GLU A 246 -38.31 24.63 -8.24
CA GLU A 246 -38.58 25.91 -7.57
C GLU A 246 -37.31 26.75 -7.60
N ALA A 247 -37.37 27.91 -8.28
CA ALA A 247 -36.35 28.97 -8.24
C ALA A 247 -35.88 29.28 -6.79
N ARG A 248 -36.73 28.98 -5.79
CA ARG A 248 -36.45 29.08 -4.36
C ARG A 248 -35.24 28.27 -3.91
N VAL A 249 -35.01 27.05 -4.41
CA VAL A 249 -33.85 26.23 -3.95
C VAL A 249 -32.52 26.76 -4.48
N ILE A 250 -32.49 27.24 -5.72
CA ILE A 250 -31.30 27.86 -6.29
C ILE A 250 -30.91 29.10 -5.47
N VAL A 251 -31.91 29.92 -5.13
CA VAL A 251 -31.73 31.07 -4.23
C VAL A 251 -31.21 30.61 -2.86
N SER A 252 -31.82 29.59 -2.26
CA SER A 252 -31.41 29.04 -0.96
C SER A 252 -29.99 28.47 -0.94
N LEU A 253 -29.54 27.81 -2.01
CA LEU A 253 -28.17 27.25 -2.09
C LEU A 253 -27.13 28.37 -2.26
N GLN A 254 -27.45 29.38 -3.08
CA GLN A 254 -26.61 30.56 -3.21
C GLN A 254 -26.49 31.31 -1.89
N ASP A 255 -27.60 31.51 -1.16
CA ASP A 255 -27.61 32.11 0.18
C ASP A 255 -26.74 31.32 1.17
N VAL A 256 -26.78 29.98 1.12
CA VAL A 256 -25.91 29.09 1.93
C VAL A 256 -24.43 29.33 1.62
N ILE A 257 -24.06 29.41 0.35
CA ILE A 257 -22.67 29.65 -0.08
C ILE A 257 -22.23 31.07 0.30
N GLU A 258 -23.10 32.07 0.12
CA GLU A 258 -22.83 33.47 0.50
C GLU A 258 -22.67 33.64 2.01
N CYS A 259 -23.39 32.85 2.82
CA CYS A 259 -23.25 32.82 4.27
C CYS A 259 -22.08 31.94 4.77
N GLY A 260 -21.28 31.36 3.88
CA GLY A 260 -20.12 30.54 4.27
C GLY A 260 -20.46 29.15 4.81
N ARG A 261 -21.68 28.64 4.55
CA ARG A 261 -22.18 27.36 5.10
C ARG A 261 -22.13 26.23 4.09
N GLY A 262 -21.35 26.37 3.02
CA GLY A 262 -21.00 25.28 2.10
C GLY A 262 -19.81 24.45 2.59
N LEU A 263 -19.89 23.15 2.37
CA LEU A 263 -18.78 22.21 2.33
C LEU A 263 -18.58 21.81 0.86
N ILE A 264 -17.67 22.50 0.18
CA ILE A 264 -17.39 22.37 -1.24
C ILE A 264 -16.34 21.27 -1.47
N LEU A 265 -16.77 20.18 -2.09
CA LEU A 265 -15.98 18.97 -2.32
C LEU A 265 -15.69 18.85 -3.82
N LEU A 266 -14.45 19.11 -4.22
CA LEU A 266 -14.00 19.15 -5.62
C LEU A 266 -13.16 17.91 -5.92
N ASP A 267 -13.73 16.93 -6.62
CA ASP A 267 -13.05 15.65 -6.88
C ASP A 267 -12.33 15.62 -8.23
N GLY A 268 -11.08 15.14 -8.24
CA GLY A 268 -10.36 14.70 -9.43
C GLY A 268 -9.79 15.82 -10.29
N LEU A 269 -9.04 16.76 -9.73
CA LEU A 269 -8.40 17.84 -10.51
C LEU A 269 -7.45 17.28 -11.58
N ASP A 270 -6.81 16.14 -11.34
CA ASP A 270 -5.97 15.43 -12.29
C ASP A 270 -6.72 14.85 -13.50
N GLU A 271 -8.05 14.70 -13.41
CA GLU A 271 -8.88 14.13 -14.48
C GLU A 271 -9.34 15.18 -15.49
N VAL A 272 -9.06 16.46 -15.23
CA VAL A 272 -9.39 17.58 -16.12
C VAL A 272 -8.46 17.60 -17.33
N ARG A 273 -9.06 17.63 -18.53
CA ARG A 273 -8.33 17.71 -19.80
C ARG A 273 -7.46 18.96 -19.87
N GLU A 274 -6.33 18.86 -20.55
CA GLU A 274 -5.36 19.95 -20.68
C GLU A 274 -5.98 21.24 -21.27
N ASP A 275 -6.87 21.10 -22.26
CA ASP A 275 -7.57 22.21 -22.91
C ASP A 275 -8.47 23.01 -21.94
N ASP A 276 -9.00 22.37 -20.90
CA ASP A 276 -9.90 22.97 -19.92
C ASP A 276 -9.21 23.35 -18.60
N ASN A 277 -8.00 22.84 -18.38
CA ASN A 277 -7.26 22.97 -17.12
C ASN A 277 -7.10 24.44 -16.70
N LYS A 278 -6.63 25.32 -17.60
CA LYS A 278 -6.47 26.76 -17.30
C LYS A 278 -7.78 27.43 -16.86
N ARG A 279 -8.91 27.05 -17.49
CA ARG A 279 -10.24 27.58 -17.15
C ARG A 279 -10.66 27.07 -15.78
N VAL A 280 -10.61 25.77 -15.54
CA VAL A 280 -11.04 25.15 -14.28
C VAL A 280 -10.23 25.68 -13.10
N LEU A 281 -8.90 25.79 -13.23
CA LEU A 281 -8.06 26.38 -12.17
C LEU A 281 -8.45 27.83 -11.87
N LYS A 282 -8.73 28.62 -12.91
CA LYS A 282 -9.16 30.01 -12.76
C LYS A 282 -10.50 30.08 -12.00
N GLU A 283 -11.48 29.29 -12.42
CA GLU A 283 -12.80 29.22 -11.79
C GLU A 283 -12.73 28.81 -10.32
N ILE A 284 -11.93 27.78 -9.97
CA ILE A 284 -11.75 27.35 -8.58
C ILE A 284 -11.12 28.46 -7.73
N ARG A 285 -10.11 29.17 -8.26
CA ARG A 285 -9.47 30.29 -7.56
C ARG A 285 -10.44 31.44 -7.35
N GLU A 286 -11.12 31.87 -8.41
CA GLU A 286 -12.09 32.98 -8.34
C GLU A 286 -13.25 32.65 -7.40
N PHE A 287 -13.81 31.45 -7.49
CA PHE A 287 -14.90 30.99 -6.63
C PHE A 287 -14.47 30.90 -5.15
N SER A 288 -13.31 30.28 -4.87
CA SER A 288 -12.81 30.17 -3.49
C SER A 288 -12.37 31.51 -2.89
N ASP A 289 -12.03 32.50 -3.73
CA ASP A 289 -11.70 33.86 -3.31
C ASP A 289 -12.91 34.75 -3.13
N GLN A 290 -13.99 34.51 -3.89
CA GLN A 290 -15.27 35.17 -3.72
C GLN A 290 -15.97 34.66 -2.44
N PHE A 291 -15.99 33.36 -2.22
CA PHE A 291 -16.77 32.70 -1.17
C PHE A 291 -15.88 32.12 -0.06
N ARG A 292 -15.09 32.98 0.59
CA ARG A 292 -13.95 32.59 1.44
C ARG A 292 -14.29 31.83 2.71
N ASP A 293 -15.48 32.02 3.26
CA ASP A 293 -15.90 31.45 4.55
C ASP A 293 -16.44 30.00 4.42
N ASN A 294 -16.59 29.52 3.19
CA ASN A 294 -16.93 28.13 2.92
C ASN A 294 -15.73 27.21 3.17
N HIS A 295 -16.05 25.95 3.44
CA HIS A 295 -15.06 24.91 3.62
C HIS A 295 -14.79 24.24 2.27
N PHE A 296 -13.52 24.12 1.87
CA PHE A 296 -13.12 23.55 0.59
C PHE A 296 -12.24 22.34 0.81
N VAL A 297 -12.60 21.22 0.17
CA VAL A 297 -11.75 20.04 0.07
C VAL A 297 -11.63 19.67 -1.39
N MET A 298 -10.41 19.62 -1.90
CA MET A 298 -10.13 19.26 -3.29
C MET A 298 -9.20 18.06 -3.35
N THR A 299 -9.38 17.17 -4.33
CA THR A 299 -8.48 16.03 -4.53
C THR A 299 -7.67 16.16 -5.81
N CYS A 300 -6.44 15.66 -5.77
CA CYS A 300 -5.58 15.56 -6.94
C CYS A 300 -4.59 14.39 -6.77
N ARG A 301 -4.03 13.87 -7.86
CA ARG A 301 -2.88 12.97 -7.77
C ARG A 301 -1.63 13.72 -7.31
N ILE A 302 -0.81 13.06 -6.49
CA ILE A 302 0.44 13.64 -5.98
C ILE A 302 1.42 14.00 -7.11
N ALA A 303 1.45 13.18 -8.15
CA ALA A 303 2.26 13.35 -9.36
C ALA A 303 1.58 14.19 -10.45
N ALA A 304 0.47 14.87 -10.13
CA ALA A 304 -0.10 15.85 -11.05
C ALA A 304 0.79 17.10 -11.09
N ARG A 305 0.66 17.90 -12.16
CA ARG A 305 1.34 19.21 -12.29
C ARG A 305 1.28 19.97 -10.97
N GLU A 306 2.36 20.67 -10.60
CA GLU A 306 2.38 21.55 -9.43
C GLU A 306 1.33 22.66 -9.60
N TYR A 307 0.12 22.42 -9.10
CA TYR A 307 -0.93 23.41 -9.03
C TYR A 307 -0.68 24.25 -7.79
N THR A 308 -0.14 25.45 -7.95
CA THR A 308 -0.02 26.35 -6.82
C THR A 308 -1.38 26.97 -6.51
N PHE A 309 -1.95 26.56 -5.38
CA PHE A 309 -3.09 27.20 -4.74
C PHE A 309 -2.62 27.80 -3.41
N GLU A 310 -2.14 29.05 -3.42
CA GLU A 310 -1.50 29.70 -2.25
C GLU A 310 -2.32 29.68 -0.96
N LYS A 311 -3.66 29.58 -1.07
CA LYS A 311 -4.60 29.60 0.05
C LYS A 311 -5.05 28.21 0.51
N PHE A 312 -4.62 27.15 -0.17
CA PHE A 312 -4.94 25.78 0.18
C PHE A 312 -3.76 25.14 0.93
N THR A 313 -4.08 24.42 2.00
CA THR A 313 -3.11 23.54 2.65
C THR A 313 -3.05 22.25 1.86
N GLU A 314 -1.88 21.84 1.41
CA GLU A 314 -1.70 20.57 0.72
C GLU A 314 -1.28 19.48 1.71
N VAL A 315 -1.93 18.33 1.62
CA VAL A 315 -1.66 17.15 2.46
C VAL A 315 -1.64 15.90 1.61
N GLU A 316 -0.98 14.84 2.07
CA GLU A 316 -0.89 13.56 1.37
C GLU A 316 -1.69 12.46 2.08
N VAL A 317 -2.43 11.64 1.35
CA VAL A 317 -3.05 10.42 1.89
C VAL A 317 -1.98 9.38 2.19
N ALA A 318 -1.94 8.92 3.44
CA ALA A 318 -1.06 7.85 3.87
C ALA A 318 -1.56 6.48 3.39
N ASP A 319 -0.62 5.57 3.13
CA ASP A 319 -0.92 4.15 2.92
C ASP A 319 -1.56 3.54 4.18
N PHE A 320 -2.44 2.54 4.01
CA PHE A 320 -3.12 1.87 5.11
C PHE A 320 -2.13 1.19 6.06
N ASP A 321 -2.37 1.36 7.36
CA ASP A 321 -1.75 0.54 8.40
C ASP A 321 -2.53 -0.76 8.66
N SER A 322 -1.99 -1.62 9.51
CA SER A 322 -2.57 -2.93 9.83
C SER A 322 -3.97 -2.83 10.44
N GLU A 323 -4.28 -1.76 11.18
CA GLU A 323 -5.61 -1.56 11.79
C GLU A 323 -6.64 -1.17 10.71
N GLN A 324 -6.25 -0.30 9.78
CA GLN A 324 -7.06 0.06 8.62
C GLN A 324 -7.30 -1.16 7.71
N ILE A 325 -6.29 -2.00 7.47
CA ILE A 325 -6.43 -3.24 6.69
C ILE A 325 -7.43 -4.19 7.36
N ALA A 326 -7.29 -4.42 8.67
CA ALA A 326 -8.19 -5.27 9.44
C ALA A 326 -9.64 -4.74 9.43
N THR A 327 -9.81 -3.42 9.57
CA THR A 327 -11.12 -2.76 9.50
C THR A 327 -11.77 -2.96 8.12
N PHE A 328 -11.00 -2.72 7.05
CA PHE A 328 -11.47 -2.90 5.68
C PHE A 328 -11.90 -4.35 5.43
N ALA A 329 -11.07 -5.32 5.79
CA ALA A 329 -11.37 -6.75 5.62
C ALA A 329 -12.63 -7.16 6.41
N THR A 330 -12.74 -6.73 7.67
CA THR A 330 -13.91 -7.00 8.52
C THR A 330 -15.19 -6.51 7.87
N ASN A 331 -15.16 -5.28 7.34
CA ASN A 331 -16.28 -4.67 6.66
C ASN A 331 -16.61 -5.36 5.33
N TRP A 332 -15.59 -5.69 4.53
CA TRP A 332 -15.74 -6.35 3.23
C TRP A 332 -16.37 -7.74 3.34
N PHE A 333 -15.91 -8.55 4.30
CA PHE A 333 -16.36 -9.94 4.48
C PHE A 333 -17.58 -10.08 5.38
N LYS A 334 -18.14 -8.96 5.87
CA LYS A 334 -19.32 -8.96 6.72
C LYS A 334 -20.51 -9.65 6.04
N GLY A 335 -20.98 -10.75 6.63
CA GLY A 335 -22.11 -11.51 6.11
C GLY A 335 -21.81 -12.37 4.88
N LYS A 336 -20.52 -12.51 4.50
CA LYS A 336 -20.06 -13.42 3.44
C LYS A 336 -19.70 -14.79 4.01
N ALA A 337 -19.52 -15.77 3.12
CA ALA A 337 -19.13 -17.13 3.51
C ALA A 337 -17.71 -17.20 4.09
N VAL A 338 -16.80 -16.42 3.51
CA VAL A 338 -15.42 -16.28 3.97
C VAL A 338 -15.37 -15.34 5.17
N LYS A 339 -14.61 -15.73 6.20
CA LYS A 339 -14.44 -14.94 7.41
C LYS A 339 -13.27 -13.95 7.28
N PRO A 340 -13.39 -12.73 7.84
CA PRO A 340 -12.31 -11.75 7.81
C PRO A 340 -11.07 -12.22 8.57
N GLU A 341 -11.23 -12.99 9.65
CA GLU A 341 -10.10 -13.52 10.43
C GLU A 341 -9.23 -14.44 9.57
N THR A 342 -9.84 -15.30 8.76
CA THR A 342 -9.13 -16.20 7.84
C THR A 342 -8.34 -15.42 6.79
N PHE A 343 -8.92 -14.36 6.22
CA PHE A 343 -8.20 -13.49 5.28
C PHE A 343 -6.98 -12.81 5.94
N ILE A 344 -7.15 -12.29 7.16
CA ILE A 344 -6.07 -11.61 7.89
C ILE A 344 -4.97 -12.59 8.31
N GLU A 345 -5.31 -13.81 8.73
CA GLU A 345 -4.35 -14.88 9.01
C GLU A 345 -3.55 -15.21 7.74
N CYS A 346 -4.22 -15.51 6.62
CA CYS A 346 -3.56 -15.78 5.34
C CYS A 346 -2.67 -14.62 4.87
N LEU A 347 -3.10 -13.37 5.09
CA LEU A 347 -2.32 -12.19 4.73
C LEU A 347 -1.08 -12.03 5.62
N THR A 348 -1.20 -12.30 6.92
CA THR A 348 -0.10 -12.25 7.88
C THR A 348 0.94 -13.33 7.59
N ASP A 349 0.49 -14.52 7.21
CA ASP A 349 1.35 -15.64 6.80
C ASP A 349 2.05 -15.38 5.45
N ASN A 350 1.52 -14.46 4.64
CA ASN A 350 2.06 -14.09 3.33
C ASN A 350 2.51 -12.62 3.29
N GLU A 351 3.62 -12.32 3.95
CA GLU A 351 4.14 -10.95 4.09
C GLU A 351 4.32 -10.18 2.77
N ARG A 352 4.70 -10.81 1.65
CA ARG A 352 4.75 -10.13 0.32
C ARG A 352 3.37 -9.67 -0.16
N ILE A 353 2.36 -10.50 0.03
CA ILE A 353 0.98 -10.16 -0.33
C ILE A 353 0.48 -9.05 0.59
N ASN A 354 0.85 -9.09 1.88
CA ASN A 354 0.56 -8.04 2.84
C ASN A 354 1.12 -6.67 2.43
N GLU A 355 2.28 -6.62 1.77
CA GLU A 355 2.84 -5.35 1.26
C GLU A 355 1.87 -4.63 0.29
N LEU A 356 1.16 -5.40 -0.54
CA LEU A 356 0.16 -4.87 -1.47
C LEU A 356 -1.09 -4.35 -0.76
N ALA A 357 -1.46 -4.94 0.38
CA ALA A 357 -2.67 -4.60 1.13
C ALA A 357 -2.67 -3.16 1.70
N THR A 358 -1.51 -2.51 1.75
CA THR A 358 -1.40 -1.12 2.21
C THR A 358 -2.04 -0.12 1.23
N SER A 359 -2.24 -0.50 -0.04
CA SER A 359 -3.00 0.28 -1.02
C SER A 359 -4.47 -0.15 -1.03
N PRO A 360 -5.45 0.74 -0.79
CA PRO A 360 -6.87 0.36 -0.75
C PRO A 360 -7.37 -0.32 -2.04
N LEU A 361 -6.85 0.10 -3.19
CA LEU A 361 -7.18 -0.50 -4.49
C LEU A 361 -6.67 -1.94 -4.61
N LEU A 362 -5.43 -2.18 -4.19
CA LEU A 362 -4.84 -3.51 -4.23
C LEU A 362 -5.45 -4.41 -3.15
N LEU A 363 -5.74 -3.89 -1.96
CA LEU A 363 -6.50 -4.60 -0.94
C LEU A 363 -7.88 -5.03 -1.45
N THR A 364 -8.57 -4.17 -2.20
CA THR A 364 -9.85 -4.55 -2.82
C THR A 364 -9.68 -5.71 -3.80
N LEU A 365 -8.59 -5.73 -4.58
CA LEU A 365 -8.28 -6.86 -5.47
C LEU A 365 -7.99 -8.14 -4.69
N LEU A 366 -7.18 -8.05 -3.63
CA LEU A 366 -6.88 -9.18 -2.75
C LEU A 366 -8.17 -9.76 -2.16
N CYS A 367 -9.08 -8.91 -1.69
CA CYS A 367 -10.36 -9.35 -1.15
C CYS A 367 -11.26 -9.99 -2.21
N LEU A 368 -11.27 -9.48 -3.45
CA LEU A 368 -12.01 -10.07 -4.56
C LEU A 368 -11.47 -11.46 -4.93
N ALA A 369 -10.16 -11.59 -5.09
CA ALA A 369 -9.51 -12.88 -5.41
C ALA A 369 -9.74 -13.92 -4.31
N PHE A 370 -9.65 -13.50 -3.04
CA PHE A 370 -9.84 -14.38 -1.89
C PHE A 370 -11.30 -14.79 -1.67
N GLU A 371 -12.26 -13.97 -2.09
CA GLU A 371 -13.70 -14.26 -1.95
C GLU A 371 -14.16 -15.48 -2.75
N GLU A 372 -13.48 -15.79 -3.86
CA GLU A 372 -13.84 -16.90 -4.74
C GLU A 372 -13.46 -18.28 -4.18
N SER A 373 -12.28 -18.38 -3.54
CA SER A 373 -11.67 -19.65 -3.11
C SER A 373 -11.48 -19.78 -1.60
N GLY A 374 -11.51 -18.68 -0.85
CA GLY A 374 -11.12 -18.64 0.57
C GLY A 374 -9.61 -18.78 0.81
N ASP A 375 -8.80 -18.64 -0.24
CA ASP A 375 -7.33 -18.66 -0.18
C ASP A 375 -6.74 -17.80 -1.31
N PHE A 376 -5.48 -17.39 -1.21
CA PHE A 376 -4.78 -16.70 -2.31
C PHE A 376 -4.39 -17.69 -3.42
N PRO A 377 -4.30 -17.24 -4.70
CA PRO A 377 -3.79 -18.08 -5.77
C PRO A 377 -2.41 -18.64 -5.44
N ALA A 378 -2.21 -19.95 -5.69
CA ALA A 378 -0.93 -20.62 -5.47
C ALA A 378 0.19 -19.97 -6.29
N ASN A 379 -0.11 -19.56 -7.53
CA ASN A 379 0.78 -18.75 -8.35
C ASN A 379 0.61 -17.25 -8.07
N ARG A 380 1.41 -16.72 -7.15
CA ARG A 380 1.42 -15.29 -6.79
C ARG A 380 1.71 -14.36 -7.97
N SER A 381 2.41 -14.83 -9.01
CA SER A 381 2.66 -14.00 -10.20
C SER A 381 1.36 -13.63 -10.93
N GLU A 382 0.33 -14.48 -10.86
CA GLU A 382 -0.99 -14.18 -11.42
C GLU A 382 -1.67 -13.06 -10.65
N LEU A 383 -1.60 -13.08 -9.31
CA LEU A 383 -2.13 -12.02 -8.45
C LEU A 383 -1.47 -10.67 -8.73
N TYR A 384 -0.15 -10.64 -8.91
CA TYR A 384 0.58 -9.42 -9.26
C TYR A 384 0.23 -8.92 -10.65
N LYS A 385 0.02 -9.83 -11.61
CA LYS A 385 -0.45 -9.50 -12.95
C LYS A 385 -1.87 -8.94 -12.94
N GLU A 386 -2.77 -9.46 -12.11
CA GLU A 386 -4.11 -8.90 -11.94
C GLU A 386 -4.07 -7.51 -11.31
N GLY A 387 -3.21 -7.29 -10.31
CA GLY A 387 -2.94 -5.98 -9.72
C GLY A 387 -2.41 -5.00 -10.74
N LEU A 388 -1.47 -5.45 -11.58
CA LEU A 388 -0.92 -4.66 -12.65
C LEU A 388 -1.99 -4.33 -13.71
N ASP A 389 -2.81 -5.28 -14.11
CA ASP A 389 -3.90 -5.08 -15.06
C ASP A 389 -4.96 -4.12 -14.51
N ALA A 390 -5.24 -4.17 -13.21
CA ALA A 390 -6.08 -3.20 -12.53
C ALA A 390 -5.51 -1.77 -12.65
N LEU A 391 -4.21 -1.60 -12.39
CA LEU A 391 -3.51 -0.30 -12.44
C LEU A 391 -3.28 0.21 -13.87
N LEU A 392 -2.99 -0.66 -14.84
CA LEU A 392 -2.66 -0.30 -16.23
C LEU A 392 -3.89 -0.20 -17.15
N LYS A 393 -4.92 -1.04 -16.94
CA LYS A 393 -6.06 -1.20 -17.87
C LYS A 393 -7.38 -0.70 -17.28
N LYS A 394 -7.78 -1.22 -16.11
CA LYS A 394 -9.15 -1.08 -15.60
C LYS A 394 -9.42 0.27 -14.93
N TRP A 395 -8.42 0.83 -14.25
CA TRP A 395 -8.57 2.10 -13.52
C TRP A 395 -8.73 3.32 -14.46
N ASP A 396 -7.93 3.37 -15.53
CA ASP A 396 -7.95 4.46 -16.52
C ASP A 396 -9.19 4.42 -17.42
N ALA A 397 -9.59 3.23 -17.88
CA ALA A 397 -10.72 3.07 -18.81
C ALA A 397 -12.04 3.54 -18.20
N LYS A 398 -12.24 3.35 -16.89
CA LYS A 398 -13.43 3.80 -16.17
C LYS A 398 -13.47 5.31 -15.93
N ARG A 399 -12.33 5.99 -15.89
CA ARG A 399 -12.23 7.43 -15.60
C ARG A 399 -12.08 8.30 -16.86
N GLY A 400 -11.84 7.71 -18.03
CA GLY A 400 -11.84 8.46 -19.31
C GLY A 400 -10.71 9.49 -19.45
N ILE A 401 -9.58 9.26 -18.77
CA ILE A 401 -8.45 10.20 -18.69
C ILE A 401 -7.77 10.33 -20.07
N GLN A 402 -7.63 11.55 -20.59
CA GLN A 402 -6.97 11.81 -21.87
C GLN A 402 -5.47 12.09 -21.70
N ARG A 403 -4.64 11.21 -22.26
CA ARG A 403 -3.17 11.17 -22.08
C ARG A 403 -2.38 12.15 -22.98
N ALA A 404 -1.13 12.45 -22.60
CA ALA A 404 -0.12 13.07 -23.46
C ALA A 404 0.23 12.20 -24.68
N GLN A 405 0.67 12.81 -25.80
CA GLN A 405 0.72 12.16 -27.13
C GLN A 405 1.75 11.03 -27.28
N VAL A 406 2.87 11.06 -26.57
CA VAL A 406 3.98 10.10 -26.76
C VAL A 406 3.78 8.80 -25.97
N TYR A 407 3.42 8.91 -24.67
CA TYR A 407 3.05 7.75 -23.85
C TYR A 407 1.78 7.02 -24.37
N LYS A 408 0.93 7.73 -25.12
CA LYS A 408 -0.23 7.17 -25.84
C LYS A 408 0.14 6.16 -26.92
N LYS A 409 1.32 6.30 -27.53
CA LYS A 409 1.79 5.42 -28.61
C LYS A 409 2.33 4.09 -28.10
N LEU A 410 2.74 4.02 -26.83
CA LEU A 410 3.15 2.78 -26.20
C LEU A 410 1.92 1.89 -25.96
N SER A 411 1.93 0.70 -26.56
CA SER A 411 0.99 -0.37 -26.21
C SER A 411 1.13 -0.72 -24.72
N ILE A 412 0.11 -1.35 -24.12
CA ILE A 412 0.19 -1.83 -22.73
C ILE A 412 1.43 -2.71 -22.54
N GLN A 413 1.67 -3.64 -23.47
CA GLN A 413 2.86 -4.48 -23.46
C GLN A 413 4.16 -3.67 -23.55
N GLY A 414 4.19 -2.63 -24.39
CA GLY A 414 5.34 -1.72 -24.49
C GLY A 414 5.64 -0.98 -23.19
N LYS A 415 4.61 -0.61 -22.42
CA LYS A 415 4.78 0.01 -21.09
C LYS A 415 5.31 -0.99 -20.06
N GLU A 416 4.75 -2.19 -20.04
CA GLU A 416 5.23 -3.24 -19.14
C GLU A 416 6.69 -3.62 -19.46
N ASN A 417 7.07 -3.71 -20.73
CA ASN A 417 8.45 -3.98 -21.15
C ASN A 417 9.40 -2.86 -20.73
N LEU A 418 8.99 -1.59 -20.87
CA LEU A 418 9.77 -0.46 -20.36
C LEU A 418 10.01 -0.58 -18.85
N LEU A 419 8.95 -0.85 -18.08
CA LEU A 419 9.05 -1.03 -16.62
C LEU A 419 9.92 -2.25 -16.25
N SER A 420 9.81 -3.34 -17.01
CA SER A 420 10.63 -4.55 -16.85
C SER A 420 12.12 -4.26 -17.06
N LYS A 421 12.44 -3.47 -18.09
CA LYS A 421 13.80 -3.03 -18.37
C LYS A 421 14.39 -2.16 -17.26
N ILE A 422 13.63 -1.19 -16.77
CA ILE A 422 14.03 -0.32 -15.64
C ILE A 422 14.22 -1.16 -14.38
N ALA A 423 13.27 -2.06 -14.08
CA ALA A 423 13.30 -2.94 -12.92
C ALA A 423 14.55 -3.80 -12.90
N LEU A 424 14.80 -4.58 -13.96
CA LEU A 424 15.97 -5.46 -14.01
C LEU A 424 17.27 -4.66 -13.83
N THR A 425 17.41 -3.53 -14.55
CA THR A 425 18.66 -2.75 -14.53
C THR A 425 18.95 -2.16 -13.16
N THR A 426 17.92 -1.64 -12.47
CA THR A 426 18.06 -1.05 -11.13
C THR A 426 18.19 -2.13 -10.05
N PHE A 427 17.48 -3.25 -10.18
CA PHE A 427 17.53 -4.36 -9.22
C PHE A 427 18.90 -5.05 -9.23
N GLU A 428 19.48 -5.31 -10.41
CA GLU A 428 20.85 -5.85 -10.55
C GLU A 428 21.92 -4.95 -9.90
N GLN A 429 21.66 -3.65 -9.78
CA GLN A 429 22.58 -2.69 -9.16
C GLN A 429 22.34 -2.50 -7.66
N GLY A 430 21.26 -3.08 -7.10
CA GLY A 430 20.81 -2.82 -5.74
C GLY A 430 20.19 -1.43 -5.55
N ASP A 431 19.84 -0.74 -6.65
CA ASP A 431 19.32 0.63 -6.65
C ASP A 431 17.80 0.63 -6.48
N TYR A 432 17.33 0.50 -5.23
CA TYR A 432 15.89 0.61 -4.91
C TYR A 432 15.36 2.05 -5.01
N PHE A 433 16.25 3.02 -4.84
CA PHE A 433 15.99 4.43 -5.08
C PHE A 433 16.95 4.93 -6.16
N PHE A 434 16.41 5.58 -7.18
CA PHE A 434 17.18 6.04 -8.33
C PHE A 434 16.86 7.50 -8.66
N LYS A 435 17.84 8.22 -9.17
CA LYS A 435 17.65 9.63 -9.56
C LYS A 435 16.76 9.72 -10.80
N GLN A 436 16.02 10.82 -10.89
CA GLN A 436 15.18 11.13 -12.05
C GLN A 436 15.93 10.97 -13.38
N LYS A 437 17.14 11.54 -13.48
CA LYS A 437 17.99 11.43 -14.68
C LYS A 437 18.33 9.99 -15.06
N THR A 438 18.51 9.11 -14.07
CA THR A 438 18.80 7.70 -14.31
C THR A 438 17.58 6.99 -14.91
N ALA A 439 16.39 7.26 -14.37
CA ALA A 439 15.15 6.73 -14.93
C ALA A 439 14.90 7.26 -16.36
N GLU A 440 15.08 8.57 -16.57
CA GLU A 440 14.97 9.20 -17.89
C GLU A 440 15.94 8.58 -18.91
N GLN A 441 17.18 8.29 -18.51
CA GLN A 441 18.16 7.61 -19.39
C GLN A 441 17.66 6.22 -19.82
N TYR A 442 17.18 5.39 -18.90
CA TYR A 442 16.62 4.09 -19.25
C TYR A 442 15.39 4.19 -20.16
N ILE A 443 14.56 5.20 -19.92
CA ILE A 443 13.39 5.49 -20.76
C ILE A 443 13.82 5.94 -22.16
N THR A 444 14.80 6.83 -22.26
CA THR A 444 15.38 7.30 -23.52
C THR A 444 15.96 6.11 -24.31
N ASP A 445 16.77 5.28 -23.67
CA ASP A 445 17.37 4.10 -24.32
C ASP A 445 16.31 3.11 -24.82
N TYR A 446 15.21 2.96 -24.08
CA TYR A 446 14.10 2.13 -24.52
C TYR A 446 13.34 2.74 -25.70
N ILE A 447 12.94 4.02 -25.60
CA ILE A 447 12.15 4.70 -26.63
C ILE A 447 12.93 4.81 -27.93
N ARG A 448 14.24 5.10 -27.89
CA ARG A 448 15.10 5.23 -29.08
C ARG A 448 15.07 3.98 -29.97
N ASN A 449 14.79 2.81 -29.40
CA ASN A 449 14.73 1.54 -30.12
C ASN A 449 13.34 1.19 -30.68
N LEU A 450 12.34 2.08 -30.53
CA LEU A 450 10.98 1.84 -31.05
C LEU A 450 10.89 2.20 -32.55
N PRO A 451 10.06 1.49 -33.34
CA PRO A 451 9.95 1.70 -34.79
C PRO A 451 9.57 3.12 -35.24
N SER A 452 8.96 3.91 -34.36
CA SER A 452 8.51 5.29 -34.63
C SER A 452 9.19 6.32 -33.72
N ALA A 453 10.36 6.00 -33.18
CA ALA A 453 11.09 6.86 -32.26
C ALA A 453 11.62 8.11 -32.97
N ASN A 454 11.62 9.24 -32.27
CA ASN A 454 12.41 10.38 -32.70
C ASN A 454 13.90 10.06 -32.51
N THR A 455 14.74 10.45 -33.47
CA THR A 455 16.20 10.28 -33.39
C THR A 455 16.91 11.53 -32.86
N ASP A 456 16.17 12.63 -32.69
CA ASP A 456 16.66 13.87 -32.10
C ASP A 456 16.81 13.74 -30.58
N GLU A 457 17.98 14.10 -30.04
CA GLU A 457 18.33 13.87 -28.64
C GLU A 457 17.56 14.79 -27.67
N GLU A 458 17.31 16.05 -28.05
CA GLU A 458 16.52 16.98 -27.24
C GLU A 458 15.06 16.51 -27.17
N ALA A 459 14.50 16.05 -28.28
CA ALA A 459 13.16 15.49 -28.31
C ALA A 459 13.06 14.18 -27.50
N LEU A 460 14.05 13.30 -27.58
CA LEU A 460 14.09 12.07 -26.78
C LEU A 460 14.14 12.37 -25.27
N GLN A 461 14.86 13.41 -24.87
CA GLN A 461 14.92 13.84 -23.48
C GLN A 461 13.56 14.39 -22.99
N LEU A 462 12.90 15.22 -23.79
CA LEU A 462 11.55 15.71 -23.47
C LEU A 462 10.54 14.55 -23.40
N ASP A 463 10.65 13.59 -24.32
CA ASP A 463 9.81 12.41 -24.35
C ASP A 463 10.02 11.53 -23.10
N SER A 464 11.27 11.36 -22.64
CA SER A 464 11.57 10.55 -21.46
C SER A 464 11.10 11.19 -20.17
N GLU A 465 11.25 12.50 -20.01
CA GLU A 465 10.66 13.28 -18.92
C GLU A 465 9.14 13.09 -18.87
N GLU A 466 8.46 13.21 -20.02
CA GLU A 466 7.01 13.10 -20.11
C GLU A 466 6.52 11.66 -19.87
N VAL A 467 7.29 10.66 -20.30
CA VAL A 467 6.98 9.24 -20.04
C VAL A 467 7.17 8.91 -18.56
N LEU A 468 8.24 9.38 -17.91
CA LEU A 468 8.44 9.17 -16.47
C LEU A 468 7.29 9.78 -15.67
N ARG A 469 6.95 11.05 -15.94
CA ARG A 469 5.79 11.72 -15.35
C ARG A 469 4.49 10.96 -15.63
N SER A 470 4.32 10.43 -16.84
CA SER A 470 3.13 9.66 -17.19
C SER A 470 3.02 8.33 -16.43
N ILE A 471 4.14 7.63 -16.18
CA ILE A 471 4.16 6.39 -15.40
C ILE A 471 3.75 6.68 -13.95
N GLU A 472 4.34 7.72 -13.37
CA GLU A 472 4.06 8.16 -12.01
C GLU A 472 2.60 8.61 -11.86
N HIS A 473 2.18 9.49 -12.76
CA HIS A 473 0.85 10.10 -12.73
C HIS A 473 -0.25 9.07 -12.95
N HIS A 474 -0.13 8.18 -13.93
CA HIS A 474 -1.26 7.32 -14.32
C HIS A 474 -1.37 6.05 -13.49
N HIS A 475 -0.23 5.39 -13.22
CA HIS A 475 -0.24 4.03 -12.70
C HIS A 475 0.23 3.96 -11.26
N GLY A 476 0.99 4.96 -10.79
CA GLY A 476 1.59 4.95 -9.45
C GLY A 476 2.53 3.77 -9.23
N LEU A 477 3.04 3.15 -10.31
CA LEU A 477 3.95 2.00 -10.24
C LEU A 477 5.38 2.42 -9.89
N VAL A 478 5.79 3.60 -10.38
CA VAL A 478 7.02 4.30 -10.02
C VAL A 478 6.58 5.62 -9.37
N VAL A 479 7.20 6.00 -8.24
CA VAL A 479 6.79 7.17 -7.44
C VAL A 479 8.00 7.99 -7.00
N GLU A 480 7.86 9.31 -6.98
CA GLU A 480 8.84 10.23 -6.40
C GLU A 480 8.81 10.15 -4.86
N ARG A 481 9.93 9.76 -4.25
CA ARG A 481 10.08 9.56 -2.78
C ARG A 481 10.70 10.77 -2.09
N ALA A 482 11.49 11.53 -2.82
CA ALA A 482 12.03 12.82 -2.45
C ALA A 482 12.33 13.57 -3.76
N LYS A 483 12.56 14.87 -3.68
CA LYS A 483 12.69 15.70 -4.89
C LYS A 483 13.79 15.16 -5.83
N GLY A 484 13.40 14.70 -7.02
CA GLY A 484 14.26 14.11 -8.04
C GLY A 484 14.73 12.69 -7.77
N ILE A 485 14.15 11.99 -6.79
CA ILE A 485 14.48 10.61 -6.40
C ILE A 485 13.23 9.75 -6.50
N TYR A 486 13.31 8.71 -7.31
CA TYR A 486 12.22 7.81 -7.65
C TYR A 486 12.50 6.40 -7.12
N SER A 487 11.45 5.59 -7.02
CA SER A 487 11.51 4.16 -6.71
C SER A 487 10.27 3.48 -7.30
N PHE A 488 10.27 2.15 -7.36
CA PHE A 488 9.00 1.44 -7.49
C PHE A 488 8.13 1.68 -6.25
N SER A 489 6.81 1.71 -6.45
CA SER A 489 5.82 1.95 -5.39
C SER A 489 5.87 0.89 -4.29
N HIS A 490 6.14 -0.35 -4.68
CA HIS A 490 6.31 -1.52 -3.82
C HIS A 490 7.48 -2.37 -4.34
N LEU A 491 8.19 -3.03 -3.42
CA LEU A 491 9.30 -3.91 -3.79
C LEU A 491 8.82 -5.10 -4.62
N THR A 492 7.64 -5.62 -4.30
CA THR A 492 6.98 -6.70 -5.07
C THR A 492 6.81 -6.40 -6.55
N PHE A 493 6.48 -5.15 -6.91
CA PHE A 493 6.41 -4.75 -8.33
C PHE A 493 7.79 -4.65 -8.97
N HIS A 494 8.81 -4.21 -8.23
CA HIS A 494 10.20 -4.21 -8.69
C HIS A 494 10.65 -5.65 -8.99
N GLU A 495 10.44 -6.57 -8.05
CA GLU A 495 10.76 -8.01 -8.18
C GLU A 495 9.98 -8.66 -9.34
N TYR A 496 8.68 -8.37 -9.46
CA TYR A 496 7.83 -8.86 -10.56
C TYR A 496 8.32 -8.41 -11.93
N PHE A 497 8.63 -7.12 -12.09
CA PHE A 497 9.09 -6.59 -13.36
C PHE A 497 10.51 -7.10 -13.71
N THR A 498 11.36 -7.32 -12.72
CA THR A 498 12.67 -7.99 -12.89
C THR A 498 12.49 -9.42 -13.41
N ALA A 499 11.63 -10.23 -12.78
CA ALA A 499 11.33 -11.59 -13.24
C ALA A 499 10.72 -11.61 -14.65
N ARG A 500 9.80 -10.68 -14.93
CA ARG A 500 9.14 -10.54 -16.24
C ARG A 500 10.14 -10.18 -17.35
N GLU A 501 11.12 -9.32 -17.08
CA GLU A 501 12.17 -8.98 -18.05
C GLU A 501 12.95 -10.23 -18.46
N ILE A 502 13.30 -11.08 -17.51
CA ILE A 502 14.08 -12.31 -17.73
C ILE A 502 13.24 -13.34 -18.50
N VAL A 503 12.02 -13.61 -18.06
CA VAL A 503 11.22 -14.74 -18.55
C VAL A 503 10.42 -14.37 -19.80
N VAL A 504 9.77 -13.21 -19.82
CA VAL A 504 8.81 -12.82 -20.86
C VAL A 504 9.48 -11.99 -21.94
N VAL A 505 10.26 -10.96 -21.57
CA VAL A 505 10.85 -10.04 -22.55
C VAL A 505 12.07 -10.69 -23.22
N LYS A 506 13.00 -11.21 -22.43
CA LYS A 506 14.16 -11.97 -22.93
C LYS A 506 13.83 -13.43 -23.26
N GLN A 507 12.56 -13.83 -23.13
CA GLN A 507 12.06 -15.17 -23.50
C GLN A 507 12.83 -16.31 -22.85
N SER A 508 13.31 -16.12 -21.61
CA SER A 508 14.14 -17.11 -20.92
C SER A 508 15.40 -17.49 -21.73
N SER A 509 16.03 -16.51 -22.39
CA SER A 509 17.29 -16.76 -23.11
C SER A 509 18.34 -17.34 -22.16
N GLU A 510 19.24 -18.15 -22.70
CA GLU A 510 20.26 -18.84 -21.92
C GLU A 510 21.13 -17.85 -21.13
N GLU A 511 21.48 -16.71 -21.74
CA GLU A 511 22.24 -15.66 -21.07
C GLU A 511 21.46 -15.01 -19.93
N ALA A 512 20.14 -14.81 -20.10
CA ALA A 512 19.30 -14.20 -19.08
C ALA A 512 19.10 -15.14 -17.88
N LEU A 513 18.85 -16.43 -18.14
CA LEU A 513 18.74 -17.43 -17.09
C LEU A 513 20.08 -17.64 -16.37
N GLN A 514 21.19 -17.67 -17.11
CA GLN A 514 22.52 -17.80 -16.50
C GLN A 514 22.85 -16.62 -15.58
N ARG A 515 22.50 -15.39 -15.99
CA ARG A 515 22.63 -14.22 -15.12
C ARG A 515 21.79 -14.35 -13.86
N LEU A 516 20.53 -14.77 -13.98
CA LEU A 516 19.65 -14.96 -12.83
C LEU A 516 20.24 -15.96 -11.83
N VAL A 517 20.65 -17.14 -12.29
CA VAL A 517 21.18 -18.18 -11.38
C VAL A 517 22.48 -17.77 -10.70
N ASN A 518 23.26 -16.85 -11.27
CA ASN A 518 24.46 -16.33 -10.59
C ASN A 518 24.12 -15.62 -9.26
N HIS A 519 22.87 -15.17 -9.08
CA HIS A 519 22.38 -14.55 -7.85
C HIS A 519 21.69 -15.55 -6.89
N ILE A 520 21.84 -16.86 -7.08
CA ILE A 520 21.11 -17.88 -6.29
C ILE A 520 21.42 -17.89 -4.78
N THR A 521 22.56 -17.34 -4.39
CA THR A 521 22.99 -17.22 -2.99
C THR A 521 22.59 -15.87 -2.36
N GLU A 522 22.01 -14.96 -3.14
CA GLU A 522 21.62 -13.63 -2.70
C GLU A 522 20.16 -13.63 -2.24
N GLU A 523 19.94 -13.41 -0.94
CA GLU A 523 18.62 -13.47 -0.31
C GLU A 523 17.58 -12.56 -0.97
N HIS A 524 18.00 -11.37 -1.41
CA HIS A 524 17.12 -10.39 -2.05
C HIS A 524 16.57 -10.83 -3.41
N TRP A 525 17.25 -11.76 -4.10
CA TRP A 525 16.79 -12.32 -5.37
C TRP A 525 15.77 -13.45 -5.22
N ARG A 526 15.57 -13.96 -4.00
CA ARG A 526 14.73 -15.13 -3.71
C ARG A 526 13.33 -15.01 -4.32
N GLU A 527 12.68 -13.84 -4.19
CA GLU A 527 11.35 -13.60 -4.76
C GLU A 527 11.38 -13.59 -6.30
N VAL A 528 12.44 -13.04 -6.91
CA VAL A 528 12.61 -13.02 -8.36
C VAL A 528 12.67 -14.44 -8.91
N PHE A 529 13.32 -15.39 -8.21
CA PHE A 529 13.30 -16.81 -8.60
C PHE A 529 11.91 -17.43 -8.56
N PHE A 530 11.14 -17.20 -7.48
CA PHE A 530 9.76 -17.68 -7.38
C PHE A 530 8.88 -17.15 -8.51
N LEU A 531 8.97 -15.85 -8.77
CA LEU A 531 8.23 -15.20 -9.83
C LEU A 531 8.68 -15.68 -11.22
N ALA A 532 9.99 -15.84 -11.45
CA ALA A 532 10.50 -16.34 -12.72
C ALA A 532 10.02 -17.77 -13.01
N VAL A 533 10.05 -18.65 -12.01
CA VAL A 533 9.55 -20.02 -12.12
C VAL A 533 8.03 -20.05 -12.34
N GLY A 534 7.27 -19.22 -11.62
CA GLY A 534 5.80 -19.13 -11.77
C GLY A 534 5.33 -18.48 -13.08
N MET A 535 6.13 -17.58 -13.68
CA MET A 535 5.87 -16.97 -14.99
C MET A 535 6.31 -17.85 -16.17
N SER A 536 7.21 -18.81 -15.94
CA SER A 536 7.78 -19.64 -16.99
C SER A 536 6.75 -20.65 -17.50
N PRO A 537 6.45 -20.69 -18.82
CA PRO A 537 5.56 -21.72 -19.37
C PRO A 537 6.08 -23.14 -19.12
N LYS A 538 7.41 -23.29 -19.02
CA LYS A 538 8.10 -24.52 -18.64
C LYS A 538 9.39 -24.17 -17.90
N ALA A 539 9.44 -24.50 -16.61
CA ALA A 539 10.54 -24.13 -15.72
C ALA A 539 11.76 -25.08 -15.77
N ASP A 540 11.70 -26.17 -16.55
CA ASP A 540 12.74 -27.21 -16.62
C ASP A 540 14.16 -26.63 -16.77
N ARG A 541 14.39 -25.71 -17.71
CA ARG A 541 15.74 -25.18 -17.98
C ARG A 541 16.26 -24.33 -16.84
N LEU A 542 15.43 -23.43 -16.28
CA LEU A 542 15.80 -22.59 -15.14
C LEU A 542 16.12 -23.44 -13.92
N LEU A 543 15.28 -24.42 -13.58
CA LEU A 543 15.50 -25.31 -12.43
C LEU A 543 16.78 -26.18 -12.60
N GLN A 544 17.08 -26.61 -13.82
CA GLN A 544 18.34 -27.31 -14.12
C GLN A 544 19.56 -26.39 -13.94
N LEU A 545 19.49 -25.14 -14.41
CA LEU A 545 20.55 -24.16 -14.22
C LEU A 545 20.74 -23.79 -12.76
N MET A 546 19.64 -23.64 -12.00
CA MET A 546 19.68 -23.46 -10.56
C MET A 546 20.41 -24.64 -9.89
N LYS A 547 20.02 -25.88 -10.22
CA LYS A 547 20.68 -27.08 -9.67
C LYS A 547 22.18 -27.12 -10.00
N HIS A 548 22.55 -26.81 -11.24
CA HIS A 548 23.95 -26.73 -11.64
C HIS A 548 24.70 -25.70 -10.81
N GLN A 549 24.17 -24.48 -10.69
CA GLN A 549 24.80 -23.42 -9.93
C GLN A 549 24.93 -23.77 -8.44
N VAL A 550 23.90 -24.39 -7.86
CA VAL A 550 23.94 -24.89 -6.47
C VAL A 550 25.07 -25.91 -6.30
N ASP A 551 25.22 -26.85 -7.22
CA ASP A 551 26.30 -27.85 -7.16
C ASP A 551 27.69 -27.22 -7.24
N GLU A 552 27.88 -26.20 -8.07
CA GLU A 552 29.14 -25.49 -8.24
C GLU A 552 29.62 -24.78 -6.97
N ILE A 553 28.71 -24.36 -6.06
CA ILE A 553 29.06 -23.69 -4.79
C ILE A 553 30.07 -24.53 -4.00
N VAL A 554 29.90 -25.85 -3.97
CA VAL A 554 30.71 -26.76 -3.16
C VAL A 554 31.64 -27.64 -3.98
N ALA A 555 31.61 -27.56 -5.31
CA ALA A 555 32.34 -28.46 -6.21
C ALA A 555 33.86 -28.42 -5.99
N GLY A 556 34.41 -27.23 -5.70
CA GLY A 556 35.84 -27.02 -5.50
C GLY A 556 36.38 -27.35 -4.10
N ASP A 557 35.53 -27.61 -3.10
CA ASP A 557 35.97 -27.88 -1.73
C ASP A 557 35.96 -29.38 -1.41
N GLU A 558 37.16 -29.98 -1.37
CA GLU A 558 37.33 -31.42 -1.13
C GLU A 558 36.70 -31.90 0.18
N LYS A 559 36.68 -31.06 1.22
CA LYS A 559 36.20 -31.43 2.55
C LYS A 559 34.68 -31.43 2.61
N LEU A 560 34.03 -30.46 1.98
CA LEU A 560 32.59 -30.45 1.78
C LEU A 560 32.15 -31.60 0.86
N GLN A 561 32.93 -31.96 -0.17
CA GLN A 561 32.67 -33.14 -0.99
C GLN A 561 32.76 -34.45 -0.17
N GLN A 562 33.76 -34.59 0.71
CA GLN A 562 33.86 -35.73 1.62
C GLN A 562 32.69 -35.76 2.61
N PHE A 563 32.23 -34.60 3.08
CA PHE A 563 31.05 -34.50 3.93
C PHE A 563 29.78 -34.96 3.21
N LEU A 564 29.52 -34.47 2.00
CA LEU A 564 28.37 -34.90 1.20
C LEU A 564 28.43 -36.40 0.87
N MET A 565 29.63 -36.95 0.63
CA MET A 565 29.83 -38.39 0.46
C MET A 565 29.47 -39.17 1.72
N TRP A 566 29.82 -38.67 2.90
CA TRP A 566 29.41 -39.28 4.17
C TRP A 566 27.89 -39.19 4.38
N VAL A 567 27.28 -38.02 4.13
CA VAL A 567 25.83 -37.82 4.20
C VAL A 567 25.08 -38.75 3.25
N SER A 568 25.55 -38.89 2.01
CA SER A 568 25.01 -39.83 1.01
C SER A 568 25.02 -41.27 1.54
N LYS A 569 26.20 -41.76 1.97
CA LYS A 569 26.35 -43.11 2.56
C LYS A 569 25.48 -43.33 3.79
N LYS A 570 25.37 -42.30 4.65
CA LYS A 570 24.52 -42.33 5.84
C LYS A 570 23.05 -42.49 5.47
N SER A 571 22.56 -41.70 4.51
CA SER A 571 21.17 -41.80 4.04
C SER A 571 20.79 -43.19 3.52
N LEU A 572 21.75 -43.90 2.89
CA LEU A 572 21.55 -45.27 2.40
C LEU A 572 21.62 -46.33 3.52
N SER A 573 22.34 -46.05 4.61
CA SER A 573 22.50 -46.99 5.73
C SER A 573 21.26 -47.07 6.63
N VAL A 574 20.37 -46.07 6.57
CA VAL A 574 19.13 -46.06 7.35
C VAL A 574 18.07 -46.93 6.66
N GLN A 575 17.72 -48.05 7.30
CA GLN A 575 16.56 -48.85 6.91
C GLN A 575 15.28 -48.16 7.40
N ILE A 576 14.58 -47.45 6.51
CA ILE A 576 13.29 -46.84 6.82
C ILE A 576 12.17 -47.67 6.19
N SER A 577 11.16 -48.02 7.00
CA SER A 577 10.02 -48.83 6.58
C SER A 577 9.02 -48.07 5.69
N TYR A 578 9.05 -46.73 5.71
CA TYR A 578 8.27 -45.83 4.85
C TYR A 578 9.11 -45.28 3.70
N ASN A 579 8.47 -45.01 2.56
CA ASN A 579 9.09 -44.52 1.33
C ASN A 579 9.38 -42.99 1.39
N TYR A 580 10.12 -42.53 2.41
CA TYR A 580 10.55 -41.13 2.51
C TYR A 580 11.55 -40.80 1.39
N LYS A 581 11.57 -39.54 0.94
CA LYS A 581 12.54 -39.11 -0.08
C LYS A 581 13.96 -39.16 0.48
N SER A 582 14.88 -39.85 -0.21
CA SER A 582 16.29 -39.95 0.24
C SER A 582 16.96 -38.57 0.37
N ALA A 583 16.55 -37.58 -0.43
CA ALA A 583 17.00 -36.20 -0.32
C ALA A 583 16.65 -35.56 1.03
N ALA A 584 15.47 -35.86 1.58
CA ALA A 584 15.04 -35.34 2.88
C ALA A 584 15.88 -35.93 4.02
N VAL A 585 16.24 -37.22 3.92
CA VAL A 585 17.17 -37.86 4.87
C VAL A 585 18.56 -37.24 4.78
N ARG A 586 19.05 -36.94 3.58
CA ARG A 586 20.32 -36.21 3.40
C ARG A 586 20.25 -34.81 4.00
N ALA A 587 19.18 -34.06 3.75
CA ALA A 587 18.97 -32.73 4.31
C ALA A 587 18.97 -32.74 5.83
N PHE A 588 18.32 -33.74 6.43
CA PHE A 588 18.36 -33.97 7.86
C PHE A 588 19.80 -34.15 8.37
N TYR A 589 20.56 -35.12 7.85
CA TYR A 589 21.94 -35.37 8.30
C TYR A 589 22.89 -34.20 8.03
N SER A 590 22.65 -33.44 6.96
CA SER A 590 23.38 -32.21 6.64
C SER A 590 23.18 -31.12 7.69
N ALA A 591 21.98 -31.00 8.24
CA ALA A 591 21.63 -30.00 9.26
C ALA A 591 22.12 -30.36 10.67
N LEU A 592 22.70 -31.54 10.89
CA LEU A 592 23.11 -32.00 12.22
C LEU A 592 24.48 -31.52 12.71
N ASP A 593 25.36 -31.04 11.82
CA ASP A 593 26.69 -30.59 12.26
C ASP A 593 26.55 -29.24 12.97
N PRO A 594 26.86 -29.11 14.27
CA PRO A 594 26.72 -27.86 15.02
C PRO A 594 27.61 -26.70 14.52
N ALA A 595 28.60 -27.02 13.67
CA ALA A 595 29.40 -26.02 12.98
C ALA A 595 28.68 -25.43 11.75
N LEU A 596 27.65 -26.12 11.25
CA LEU A 596 26.86 -25.78 10.06
C LEU A 596 25.40 -25.44 10.38
N THR A 597 24.93 -25.74 11.60
CA THR A 597 23.59 -25.38 12.09
C THR A 597 23.40 -23.87 12.03
N CYS A 598 22.53 -23.42 11.12
CA CYS A 598 21.98 -22.08 11.07
C CYS A 598 20.66 -22.04 11.87
N ASP A 599 20.15 -20.84 12.17
CA ASP A 599 18.87 -20.53 12.85
C ASP A 599 17.59 -21.14 12.20
N HIS A 600 17.71 -22.11 11.29
CA HIS A 600 16.67 -22.67 10.44
C HIS A 600 16.59 -24.19 10.60
N ASP A 601 16.09 -24.65 11.76
CA ASP A 601 15.93 -26.07 12.06
C ASP A 601 15.05 -26.77 11.00
N LEU A 602 15.62 -27.69 10.23
CA LEU A 602 14.92 -28.65 9.35
C LEU A 602 14.08 -28.09 8.19
N ASP A 603 14.18 -26.80 7.85
CA ASP A 603 13.34 -26.21 6.79
C ASP A 603 13.47 -26.89 5.42
N LEU A 604 14.68 -27.22 4.97
CA LEU A 604 14.89 -27.97 3.73
C LEU A 604 14.30 -29.39 3.81
N THR A 605 14.34 -30.00 4.99
CA THR A 605 13.73 -31.32 5.23
C THR A 605 12.21 -31.24 5.12
N ARG A 606 11.59 -30.21 5.74
CA ARG A 606 10.15 -29.92 5.62
C ARG A 606 9.73 -29.67 4.18
N ALA A 607 10.51 -28.89 3.43
CA ALA A 607 10.24 -28.61 2.04
C ALA A 607 10.32 -29.87 1.17
N LEU A 608 11.24 -30.80 1.46
CA LEU A 608 11.37 -32.04 0.69
C LEU A 608 10.31 -33.09 1.04
N ASP A 609 10.02 -33.27 2.33
CA ASP A 609 9.15 -34.30 2.85
C ASP A 609 8.51 -33.88 4.19
N LEU A 610 7.30 -33.32 4.10
CA LEU A 610 6.53 -32.86 5.26
C LEU A 610 6.20 -34.00 6.23
N ALA A 611 6.02 -35.23 5.74
CA ALA A 611 5.72 -36.39 6.57
C ALA A 611 6.95 -36.78 7.41
N LEU A 612 8.14 -36.80 6.81
CA LEU A 612 9.39 -37.02 7.54
C LEU A 612 9.61 -35.93 8.60
N ALA A 613 9.39 -34.66 8.24
CA ALA A 613 9.56 -33.57 9.17
C ALA A 613 8.56 -33.61 10.33
N HIS A 614 7.29 -33.90 10.08
CA HIS A 614 6.31 -34.11 11.15
C HIS A 614 6.64 -35.33 12.02
N ALA A 615 7.13 -36.43 11.43
CA ALA A 615 7.56 -37.60 12.17
C ALA A 615 8.74 -37.30 13.11
N LEU A 616 9.68 -36.46 12.66
CA LEU A 616 10.77 -35.93 13.47
C LEU A 616 10.25 -35.03 14.60
N ASP A 617 9.33 -34.11 14.29
CA ASP A 617 8.80 -33.14 15.27
C ASP A 617 7.89 -33.77 16.34
N HIS A 618 7.12 -34.82 16.00
CA HIS A 618 6.08 -35.37 16.89
C HIS A 618 6.49 -36.63 17.64
N ASP A 619 7.69 -37.21 17.39
CA ASP A 619 8.25 -38.35 18.15
C ASP A 619 7.25 -39.53 18.37
N HIS A 620 6.27 -39.65 17.46
CA HIS A 620 5.13 -40.58 17.54
C HIS A 620 5.16 -41.66 16.46
N ASP A 621 6.03 -41.54 15.45
CA ASP A 621 6.18 -42.55 14.41
C ASP A 621 7.09 -43.69 14.90
N LEU A 622 6.48 -44.86 15.13
CA LEU A 622 7.13 -46.09 15.61
C LEU A 622 8.29 -46.58 14.73
N ASP A 623 8.30 -46.22 13.44
CA ASP A 623 9.33 -46.65 12.48
C ASP A 623 10.53 -45.70 12.41
N LEU A 624 10.31 -44.38 12.48
CA LEU A 624 11.40 -43.41 12.64
C LEU A 624 12.18 -43.65 13.93
N THR A 625 11.45 -44.07 14.95
CA THR A 625 12.03 -44.47 16.22
C THR A 625 12.77 -45.82 16.19
N ARG A 626 12.60 -46.66 15.15
CA ARG A 626 13.43 -47.84 14.86
C ARG A 626 14.76 -47.48 14.20
N ALA A 627 14.84 -46.32 13.52
CA ALA A 627 16.08 -45.74 13.03
C ALA A 627 16.79 -44.99 14.18
N LEU A 628 17.46 -45.77 15.04
CA LEU A 628 18.22 -45.29 16.21
C LEU A 628 19.05 -44.03 15.90
N ASP A 629 19.70 -44.00 14.73
CA ASP A 629 20.55 -42.91 14.24
C ASP A 629 19.79 -41.60 14.01
N LEU A 630 18.56 -41.61 13.47
CA LEU A 630 17.76 -40.39 13.21
C LEU A 630 17.19 -39.81 14.50
N ALA A 631 16.71 -40.67 15.41
CA ALA A 631 16.17 -40.23 16.69
C ALA A 631 17.24 -39.58 17.59
N LEU A 632 18.44 -40.18 17.63
CA LEU A 632 19.59 -39.63 18.37
C LEU A 632 20.08 -38.33 17.75
N ALA A 633 20.23 -38.30 16.42
CA ALA A 633 20.59 -37.13 15.64
C ALA A 633 19.61 -35.95 15.81
N HIS A 634 18.31 -36.22 15.82
CA HIS A 634 17.30 -35.18 15.96
C HIS A 634 17.36 -34.56 17.37
N ALA A 635 17.52 -35.41 18.40
CA ALA A 635 17.76 -34.94 19.77
C ALA A 635 19.06 -34.11 19.87
N LEU A 636 20.13 -34.48 19.17
CA LEU A 636 21.37 -33.69 19.09
C LEU A 636 21.15 -32.29 18.52
N ALA A 637 20.56 -32.19 17.34
CA ALA A 637 20.47 -30.92 16.61
C ALA A 637 19.62 -29.90 17.38
N ARG A 638 18.42 -30.32 17.81
CA ARG A 638 17.50 -29.45 18.55
C ARG A 638 18.09 -29.05 19.90
N ASP A 639 18.58 -30.00 20.69
CA ASP A 639 18.85 -29.74 22.11
C ASP A 639 20.25 -29.10 22.34
N LEU A 640 21.26 -29.33 21.47
CA LEU A 640 22.57 -28.67 21.56
C LEU A 640 22.61 -27.27 20.93
N ALA A 641 21.92 -27.04 19.82
CA ALA A 641 21.83 -25.71 19.22
C ALA A 641 21.09 -24.75 20.18
N HIS A 642 19.96 -25.17 20.72
CA HIS A 642 19.22 -24.40 21.73
C HIS A 642 20.00 -24.20 23.03
N ALA A 643 20.75 -25.21 23.51
CA ALA A 643 21.59 -25.06 24.70
C ALA A 643 22.73 -24.03 24.48
N ARG A 644 23.34 -23.98 23.29
CA ARG A 644 24.43 -23.04 22.97
C ARG A 644 23.95 -21.58 22.94
N ASP A 645 22.86 -21.31 22.21
CA ASP A 645 22.43 -19.94 21.95
C ASP A 645 21.66 -19.32 23.12
N ARG A 646 21.00 -20.14 23.96
CA ARG A 646 20.22 -19.66 25.12
C ARG A 646 21.01 -19.57 26.43
N VAL A 647 22.09 -20.35 26.59
CA VAL A 647 23.06 -20.15 27.68
C VAL A 647 23.70 -18.75 27.61
N LEU A 648 23.72 -18.14 26.42
CA LEU A 648 24.15 -16.75 26.18
C LEU A 648 23.02 -15.72 26.37
N ALA A 649 21.74 -16.10 26.28
CA ALA A 649 20.60 -15.17 26.22
C ALA A 649 19.76 -15.02 27.51
N LEU A 650 20.02 -15.79 28.58
CA LEU A 650 19.39 -15.64 29.92
C LEU A 650 17.83 -15.76 30.00
N ASP A 651 17.15 -16.42 29.06
CA ASP A 651 15.67 -16.57 29.09
C ASP A 651 15.18 -17.69 30.06
N PRO A 652 14.40 -17.39 31.13
CA PRO A 652 13.94 -18.37 32.11
C PRO A 652 12.70 -19.20 31.73
N ALA A 653 11.93 -18.80 30.70
CA ALA A 653 10.58 -19.37 30.49
C ALA A 653 10.58 -20.73 29.77
N PHE A 654 11.61 -21.02 28.98
CA PHE A 654 11.73 -22.23 28.14
C PHE A 654 12.67 -23.30 28.72
N GLU A 655 13.27 -23.00 29.86
CA GLU A 655 14.37 -23.72 30.49
C GLU A 655 13.92 -25.07 31.13
N ARG A 656 12.61 -25.26 31.42
CA ARG A 656 12.04 -26.49 31.99
C ARG A 656 11.77 -27.62 30.98
N ASP A 657 11.58 -27.30 29.70
CA ASP A 657 11.19 -28.30 28.68
C ASP A 657 12.40 -29.09 28.15
N LEU A 658 13.58 -28.46 28.06
CA LEU A 658 14.81 -29.06 27.53
C LEU A 658 15.24 -30.33 28.31
N ASP A 659 15.27 -30.21 29.64
CA ASP A 659 15.66 -31.28 30.55
C ASP A 659 14.70 -32.50 30.40
N HIS A 660 13.38 -32.26 30.38
CA HIS A 660 12.37 -33.31 30.24
C HIS A 660 12.34 -33.98 28.86
N VAL A 661 12.67 -33.23 27.81
CA VAL A 661 12.71 -33.71 26.44
C VAL A 661 13.95 -34.57 26.20
N LEU A 662 15.12 -34.13 26.70
CA LEU A 662 16.38 -34.84 26.57
C LEU A 662 16.39 -36.17 27.37
N ASP A 663 15.80 -36.21 28.57
CA ASP A 663 15.65 -37.46 29.34
C ASP A 663 14.68 -38.44 28.66
N ARG A 664 13.57 -37.95 28.10
CA ARG A 664 12.64 -38.80 27.32
C ARG A 664 13.30 -39.36 26.05
N ALA A 665 14.10 -38.56 25.35
CA ALA A 665 14.84 -39.00 24.17
C ALA A 665 15.87 -40.08 24.54
N LEU A 666 16.66 -39.85 25.59
CA LEU A 666 17.62 -40.81 26.11
C LEU A 666 16.95 -42.11 26.60
N ASP A 667 15.81 -42.04 27.29
CA ASP A 667 15.04 -43.21 27.71
C ASP A 667 14.64 -44.10 26.54
N ARG A 668 14.07 -43.51 25.49
CA ARG A 668 13.62 -44.23 24.29
C ARG A 668 14.79 -44.87 23.55
N VAL A 669 15.89 -44.13 23.42
CA VAL A 669 17.13 -44.60 22.79
C VAL A 669 17.73 -45.75 23.59
N LEU A 670 17.83 -45.61 24.91
CA LEU A 670 18.38 -46.65 25.80
C LEU A 670 17.54 -47.91 25.81
N ASP A 671 16.21 -47.80 25.68
CA ASP A 671 15.32 -48.96 25.59
C ASP A 671 15.49 -49.72 24.27
N ARG A 672 15.80 -49.02 23.16
CA ARG A 672 16.00 -49.63 21.84
C ARG A 672 17.42 -50.14 21.59
N ALA A 673 18.43 -49.43 22.09
CA ALA A 673 19.83 -49.87 22.07
C ALA A 673 20.03 -51.22 22.77
N ARG A 674 19.09 -51.64 23.66
CA ARG A 674 19.05 -52.98 24.29
C ARG A 674 19.15 -54.14 23.30
N SER A 675 18.71 -53.95 22.05
CA SER A 675 18.56 -55.03 21.07
C SER A 675 19.64 -55.10 19.98
N ARG A 676 20.41 -54.03 19.74
CA ARG A 676 21.33 -53.93 18.58
C ARG A 676 22.80 -53.69 18.95
N GLU A 677 23.09 -52.88 19.97
CA GLU A 677 24.47 -52.51 20.33
C GLU A 677 24.64 -52.29 21.86
N PRO A 678 25.06 -53.31 22.62
CA PRO A 678 25.16 -53.21 24.08
C PRO A 678 26.23 -52.23 24.57
N GLU A 679 27.30 -52.00 23.79
CA GLU A 679 28.33 -51.01 24.14
C GLU A 679 27.85 -49.57 23.99
N LEU A 680 27.07 -49.27 22.94
CA LEU A 680 26.46 -47.95 22.73
C LEU A 680 25.52 -47.62 23.88
N LYS A 681 24.69 -48.60 24.28
CA LYS A 681 23.80 -48.47 25.44
C LYS A 681 24.57 -48.08 26.71
N ASN A 682 25.70 -48.74 26.97
CA ASN A 682 26.51 -48.44 28.16
C ASN A 682 27.10 -47.03 28.10
N SER A 683 27.62 -46.60 26.95
CA SER A 683 28.13 -45.24 26.75
C SER A 683 27.03 -44.18 26.93
N LEU A 684 25.83 -44.41 26.39
CA LEU A 684 24.69 -43.50 26.54
C LEU A 684 24.13 -43.49 27.97
N GLN A 685 24.16 -44.63 28.67
CA GLN A 685 23.75 -44.71 30.08
C GLN A 685 24.72 -43.93 30.96
N GLN A 686 26.03 -44.02 30.71
CA GLN A 686 27.03 -43.22 31.42
C GLN A 686 26.81 -41.72 31.24
N LEU A 687 26.50 -41.28 30.02
CA LEU A 687 26.17 -39.87 29.75
C LEU A 687 24.89 -39.45 30.46
N ARG A 688 23.86 -40.31 30.48
CA ARG A 688 22.63 -40.05 31.21
C ARG A 688 22.87 -39.93 32.72
N ASP A 689 23.71 -40.78 33.30
CA ASP A 689 23.99 -40.79 34.73
C ASP A 689 24.77 -39.55 35.20
N GLN A 690 25.45 -38.84 34.28
CA GLN A 690 26.09 -37.54 34.55
C GLN A 690 25.11 -36.38 34.63
N LEU A 691 23.94 -36.49 33.97
CA LEU A 691 22.91 -35.48 34.09
C LEU A 691 22.43 -35.42 35.55
N PRO A 692 22.18 -34.22 36.10
CA PRO A 692 21.70 -34.12 37.47
C PRO A 692 20.48 -35.02 37.69
N LYS A 693 20.42 -35.76 38.81
CA LYS A 693 19.22 -36.52 39.24
C LYS A 693 17.97 -35.64 39.45
N LEU A 694 18.08 -34.34 39.16
CA LEU A 694 17.11 -33.27 39.34
C LEU A 694 16.11 -33.14 38.17
N LEU A 695 16.13 -34.05 37.19
CA LEU A 695 15.05 -34.20 36.19
C LEU A 695 13.66 -34.47 36.80
N LYS A 696 13.61 -34.75 38.12
CA LYS A 696 12.39 -34.92 38.93
C LYS A 696 12.17 -33.84 39.99
N SER A 697 13.09 -32.88 40.16
CA SER A 697 13.04 -31.87 41.23
C SER A 697 12.77 -30.49 40.66
N LYS A 698 11.97 -29.68 41.38
CA LYS A 698 11.56 -28.33 40.95
C LYS A 698 12.64 -27.25 41.10
N ASP A 699 13.88 -27.60 41.50
CA ASP A 699 14.93 -26.63 41.81
C ASP A 699 15.79 -26.27 40.58
N TRP A 700 15.26 -25.36 39.77
CA TRP A 700 15.82 -24.95 38.49
C TRP A 700 17.18 -24.22 38.59
N ALA A 701 17.44 -23.51 39.70
CA ALA A 701 18.66 -22.73 39.87
C ALA A 701 19.93 -23.62 39.88
N GLN A 702 19.82 -24.83 40.45
CA GLN A 702 20.92 -25.80 40.45
C GLN A 702 21.16 -26.41 39.06
N ASN A 703 20.12 -26.70 38.27
CA ASN A 703 20.27 -27.23 36.91
C ASN A 703 20.98 -26.23 35.99
N LYS A 704 20.61 -24.94 36.07
CA LYS A 704 21.28 -23.86 35.31
C LYS A 704 22.77 -23.76 35.65
N GLN A 705 23.11 -23.90 36.93
CA GLN A 705 24.50 -23.87 37.37
C GLN A 705 25.29 -25.11 36.88
N TRP A 706 24.64 -26.28 36.84
CA TRP A 706 25.24 -27.49 36.29
C TRP A 706 25.50 -27.38 34.79
N TRP A 707 24.51 -26.92 34.00
CA TRP A 707 24.67 -26.73 32.55
C TRP A 707 25.77 -25.70 32.23
N LYS A 708 25.87 -24.62 33.00
CA LYS A 708 26.99 -23.66 32.87
C LYS A 708 28.36 -24.25 33.19
N ALA A 709 28.44 -25.15 34.17
CA ALA A 709 29.71 -25.73 34.61
C ALA A 709 30.15 -26.96 33.81
N ASN A 710 29.19 -27.78 33.35
CA ASN A 710 29.45 -29.12 32.81
C ASN A 710 28.85 -29.33 31.41
N GLY A 711 27.96 -28.46 30.93
CA GLY A 711 27.20 -28.66 29.69
C GLY A 711 28.08 -28.82 28.46
N ILE A 712 29.15 -28.01 28.33
CA ILE A 712 30.11 -28.10 27.22
C ILE A 712 30.86 -29.44 27.26
N ALA A 713 31.38 -29.82 28.42
CA ALA A 713 32.11 -31.08 28.58
C ALA A 713 31.21 -32.31 28.34
N TRP A 714 29.96 -32.26 28.82
CA TRP A 714 28.96 -33.30 28.58
C TRP A 714 28.61 -33.42 27.09
N ALA A 715 28.39 -32.28 26.41
CA ALA A 715 28.16 -32.21 24.97
C ALA A 715 29.32 -32.82 24.16
N GLU A 716 30.56 -32.57 24.55
CA GLU A 716 31.75 -33.14 23.90
C GLU A 716 31.86 -34.65 24.09
N GLN A 717 31.59 -35.16 25.31
CA GLN A 717 31.58 -36.60 25.58
C GLN A 717 30.46 -37.30 24.81
N PHE A 718 29.27 -36.69 24.78
CA PHE A 718 28.15 -37.16 23.99
C PHE A 718 28.52 -37.22 22.50
N ARG A 719 29.12 -36.15 21.97
CA ARG A 719 29.62 -36.10 20.58
C ARG A 719 30.66 -37.19 20.30
N ALA A 720 31.57 -37.47 21.23
CA ALA A 720 32.56 -38.54 21.08
C ALA A 720 31.90 -39.92 20.95
N VAL A 721 30.82 -40.18 21.72
CA VAL A 721 30.01 -41.40 21.57
C VAL A 721 29.38 -41.45 20.18
N MET A 722 28.78 -40.35 19.71
CA MET A 722 28.19 -40.31 18.36
C MET A 722 29.20 -40.62 17.26
N ILE A 723 30.40 -40.05 17.34
CA ILE A 723 31.47 -40.28 16.37
C ILE A 723 31.92 -41.74 16.41
N LYS A 724 32.07 -42.32 17.62
CA LYS A 724 32.47 -43.72 17.80
C LYS A 724 31.53 -44.68 17.07
N TYR A 725 30.23 -44.42 17.10
CA TYR A 725 29.21 -45.27 16.46
C TYR A 725 28.78 -44.75 15.08
N ASN A 726 29.58 -43.88 14.43
CA ASN A 726 29.35 -43.36 13.08
C ASN A 726 28.01 -42.60 12.93
N MET A 727 27.44 -42.10 14.03
CA MET A 727 26.18 -41.32 14.02
C MET A 727 26.43 -39.81 13.91
N GLY A 728 27.69 -39.40 13.93
CA GLY A 728 28.14 -38.03 13.68
C GLY A 728 29.62 -38.02 13.30
N HIS A 729 30.13 -36.88 12.84
CA HIS A 729 31.54 -36.71 12.50
C HIS A 729 32.03 -35.34 12.97
N ASN A 730 33.28 -35.23 13.41
CA ASN A 730 33.88 -33.93 13.73
C ASN A 730 34.63 -33.44 12.50
N TRP A 731 33.91 -32.79 11.58
CA TRP A 731 34.52 -32.30 10.36
C TRP A 731 35.50 -31.15 10.60
N GLN A 732 35.39 -30.37 11.68
CA GLN A 732 36.26 -29.21 11.92
C GLN A 732 36.29 -28.25 10.72
N PHE A 733 35.12 -27.84 10.22
CA PHE A 733 35.03 -26.89 9.11
C PHE A 733 35.66 -25.54 9.48
N SER A 734 36.37 -24.94 8.52
CA SER A 734 36.81 -23.55 8.64
C SER A 734 35.59 -22.61 8.58
N LYS A 735 35.72 -21.36 9.06
CA LYS A 735 34.65 -20.36 8.93
C LYS A 735 34.20 -20.16 7.48
N HIS A 736 35.15 -20.21 6.54
CA HIS A 736 34.84 -20.12 5.10
C HIS A 736 33.99 -21.30 4.62
N GLN A 737 34.32 -22.52 5.04
CA GLN A 737 33.55 -23.72 4.71
C GLN A 737 32.14 -23.71 5.31
N GLN A 738 31.99 -23.15 6.52
CA GLN A 738 30.70 -22.97 7.15
C GLN A 738 29.81 -22.01 6.35
N GLU A 739 30.35 -20.87 5.95
CA GLU A 739 29.63 -19.88 5.12
C GLU A 739 29.30 -20.45 3.73
N LEU A 740 30.24 -21.15 3.10
CA LEU A 740 30.03 -21.75 1.78
C LEU A 740 28.94 -22.84 1.82
N PHE A 741 28.94 -23.67 2.87
CA PHE A 741 27.89 -24.67 3.05
C PHE A 741 26.54 -24.05 3.40
N LYS A 742 26.51 -22.94 4.16
CA LYS A 742 25.28 -22.19 4.40
C LYS A 742 24.67 -21.70 3.09
N GLN A 743 25.46 -21.05 2.24
CA GLN A 743 25.03 -20.62 0.91
C GLN A 743 24.52 -21.80 0.06
N TYR A 744 25.22 -22.93 0.08
CA TYR A 744 24.79 -24.15 -0.60
C TYR A 744 23.44 -24.66 -0.08
N TYR A 745 23.25 -24.69 1.24
CA TYR A 745 22.03 -25.18 1.87
C TYR A 745 20.83 -24.27 1.59
N ASP A 746 21.02 -22.95 1.72
CA ASP A 746 19.98 -21.94 1.44
C ASP A 746 19.59 -21.94 -0.04
N ALA A 747 20.55 -22.12 -0.95
CA ALA A 747 20.30 -22.27 -2.38
C ALA A 747 19.54 -23.57 -2.72
N ASN A 748 19.84 -24.70 -2.04
CA ASN A 748 19.04 -25.92 -2.16
C ASN A 748 17.61 -25.72 -1.64
N LYS A 749 17.43 -24.98 -0.53
CA LYS A 749 16.10 -24.64 0.02
C LYS A 749 15.28 -23.86 -1.01
N LEU A 750 15.85 -22.80 -1.57
CA LEU A 750 15.20 -22.03 -2.63
C LEU A 750 14.83 -22.91 -3.84
N LEU A 751 15.75 -23.75 -4.32
CA LEU A 751 15.49 -24.67 -5.43
C LEU A 751 14.31 -25.62 -5.15
N VAL A 752 14.24 -26.20 -3.95
CA VAL A 752 13.16 -27.10 -3.55
C VAL A 752 11.84 -26.36 -3.42
N GLU A 753 11.83 -25.16 -2.83
CA GLU A 753 10.62 -24.34 -2.75
C GLU A 753 10.13 -23.92 -4.13
N CYS A 754 11.04 -23.59 -5.07
CA CYS A 754 10.68 -23.36 -6.47
C CYS A 754 10.09 -24.63 -7.11
N LEU A 755 10.65 -25.82 -6.87
CA LEU A 755 10.08 -27.08 -7.32
C LEU A 755 8.69 -27.34 -6.74
N ASN A 756 8.43 -26.91 -5.51
CA ASN A 756 7.14 -27.09 -4.85
C ASN A 756 6.13 -25.97 -5.16
N SER A 757 6.58 -24.88 -5.78
CA SER A 757 5.70 -23.82 -6.26
C SER A 757 4.79 -24.31 -7.39
N ASP A 758 3.72 -23.57 -7.64
CA ASP A 758 2.75 -23.84 -8.71
C ASP A 758 3.32 -23.53 -10.10
N CYS A 759 4.36 -24.27 -10.49
CA CYS A 759 5.06 -24.13 -11.75
C CYS A 759 5.02 -25.43 -12.55
N TYR A 760 5.03 -25.31 -13.89
CA TYR A 760 5.14 -26.46 -14.75
C TYR A 760 6.61 -26.92 -14.87
N VAL A 761 6.89 -28.08 -14.29
CA VAL A 761 8.16 -28.81 -14.44
C VAL A 761 7.88 -30.25 -14.85
N SER A 762 8.64 -30.77 -15.82
CA SER A 762 8.50 -32.17 -16.22
C SER A 762 8.85 -33.13 -15.09
N ARG A 763 8.14 -34.26 -15.00
CA ARG A 763 8.37 -35.28 -13.97
C ARG A 763 9.81 -35.81 -13.97
N GLU A 764 10.40 -35.93 -15.15
CA GLU A 764 11.78 -36.38 -15.32
C GLU A 764 12.76 -35.38 -14.71
N VAL A 765 12.63 -34.08 -15.01
CA VAL A 765 13.49 -33.03 -14.46
C VAL A 765 13.31 -32.93 -12.95
N ARG A 766 12.07 -32.93 -12.46
CA ARG A 766 11.77 -32.93 -11.02
C ARG A 766 12.48 -34.08 -10.31
N ARG A 767 12.27 -35.32 -10.80
CA ARG A 767 12.89 -36.51 -10.22
C ARG A 767 14.41 -36.43 -10.26
N LYS A 768 15.00 -36.02 -11.39
CA LYS A 768 16.46 -35.89 -11.53
C LYS A 768 17.05 -34.89 -10.56
N ILE A 769 16.39 -33.75 -10.34
CA ILE A 769 16.81 -32.77 -9.34
C ILE A 769 16.69 -33.39 -7.94
N GLU A 770 15.51 -33.86 -7.54
CA GLU A 770 15.26 -34.45 -6.22
C GLU A 770 16.25 -35.59 -5.89
N ASP A 771 16.48 -36.50 -6.83
CA ASP A 771 17.38 -37.65 -6.65
C ASP A 771 18.85 -37.23 -6.46
N THR A 772 19.24 -36.03 -6.90
CA THR A 772 20.62 -35.53 -6.88
C THR A 772 20.88 -34.38 -5.91
N LEU A 773 19.87 -33.94 -5.14
CA LEU A 773 20.05 -32.94 -4.08
C LEU A 773 21.01 -33.47 -3.00
N LEU A 774 21.92 -32.62 -2.53
CA LEU A 774 22.86 -32.93 -1.44
C LEU A 774 23.73 -34.18 -1.68
N LEU A 775 24.06 -34.47 -2.95
CA LEU A 775 25.01 -35.51 -3.33
C LEU A 775 26.39 -34.91 -3.65
N PRO A 776 27.48 -35.66 -3.44
CA PRO A 776 28.80 -35.26 -3.92
C PRO A 776 28.84 -35.26 -5.45
N ILE A 777 29.63 -34.35 -6.04
CA ILE A 777 29.73 -34.15 -7.50
C ILE A 777 30.07 -35.45 -8.23
N ALA A 778 31.00 -36.24 -7.70
CA ALA A 778 31.41 -37.51 -8.28
C ALA A 778 30.24 -38.49 -8.47
N GLU A 779 29.30 -38.53 -7.52
CA GLU A 779 28.11 -39.39 -7.60
C GLU A 779 27.09 -38.82 -8.59
N ILE A 780 26.94 -37.50 -8.66
CA ILE A 780 26.07 -36.82 -9.64
C ILE A 780 26.56 -37.12 -11.07
N GLU A 781 27.86 -37.01 -11.32
CA GLU A 781 28.48 -37.31 -12.62
C GLU A 781 28.37 -38.79 -13.00
N GLN A 782 28.51 -39.69 -12.03
CA GLN A 782 28.27 -41.12 -12.24
C GLN A 782 26.84 -41.38 -12.71
N ARG A 783 25.84 -40.86 -11.99
CA ARG A 783 24.42 -41.02 -12.34
C ARG A 783 24.09 -40.38 -13.70
N LYS A 784 24.71 -39.25 -14.04
CA LYS A 784 24.57 -38.64 -15.38
C LYS A 784 25.04 -39.59 -16.48
N ARG A 785 26.20 -40.25 -16.30
CA ARG A 785 26.73 -41.25 -17.25
C ARG A 785 25.87 -42.50 -17.36
N GLU A 786 25.25 -42.95 -16.28
CA GLU A 786 24.36 -44.12 -16.28
C GLU A 786 22.98 -43.84 -16.92
N SER A 787 22.61 -42.57 -17.05
CA SER A 787 21.35 -42.11 -17.66
C SER A 787 21.42 -41.73 -19.15
N MET A 788 22.64 -41.66 -19.71
CA MET A 788 22.92 -41.44 -21.13
C MET A 788 23.14 -42.77 -21.83
#